data_AF-A0A5C7P2N0-F1
#
_entry.id   AF-A0A5C7P2N0-F1
#
_cell.length_a   1.000
_cell.length_b   1.000
_cell.length_c   1.000
_cell.angle_alpha   90.00
_cell.angle_beta   90.00
_cell.angle_gamma   90.00
#
_symmetry.space_group_name_H-M   'P 1'
#
loop_
_entity.id
_entity.type
_entity.pdbx_description
1 polymer ?
#
loop_
_entity_poly.entity_id
_entity_poly.type
_entity_poly.pdbx_seq_one_letter_code
_entity_poly.pdbx_strand_id
1 'polypeptide(L)'
;MPTHQMSNVIRAVLSEPWLIQEEKLEEIAAFLELRASGLELTEAELSERFGGRERTQEGEGGPQIIEGGIQVIDVTGTLMPRANLMMRYSGGTSTMQLAKAIREAASNNDAKSVVLRIDSPGGAASYTPEVAEAIRELAQTKRVVSSATNMICSGAYWIGVAADESFASPSTTVGSIGVYSIIPNYKEAYEKSGIKFAVIRAGTLKASGNPYEELTSERLASLQKSVDDIYANFLEAVAAYRKKSVMVVAKEFGQGSTFLAPEAQSRGMIDGVLTFEQVIARERDRSRLTKTVSVVVNERKGMNPKLKAALFARDLIESIDADDATCQAALRGYCAALGRGNVTEEEALKMITGSESREIVKTTAAPLQTAKPVNISREQIATEERYRITEIKTRGELLGMASEDINAAIEDGSSVSEAVDKFTGELVKKNKPVNNIAPIDSSVDKFNAGASAAICARVAGVLFEGEGEQMDEETRTNLNKYGQSLKNRRVIDLIRGQLKSQNMRVTEDDNADAKLYLQTAQIFAAGGSRNSRGDHPDLLSSLTNKALTRGAILAEVSYPQWTSRIEDLPDFKPKHFVDVGIFRALDAIQEGEDFKELKFESAINNWIKADRYGDMVGLTVEMLVDDDLGGFARQLRSLTTAARLTIQRDILDLLYANPTMMDGNAFFSAAHANYIASGSGGAISATQLKTHRTKHRKASSYGTGNLPMGAPLRAVLVPAEMEDPALQTLAPVNTAAGIEEMATKQTDGNLNTFRGKVTPIVDAYCDAYSTLKWFSMTSRDLSSPLVYAYQRGFGADGEREDFYDPKKKTRFVSVEIRFGVALNDWRGIVMNYGN
;
A
#
# COMPACT_ATOMS: atom_id res chain seq x y z
N MET A 1 4.05 11.28 2.37
CA MET A 1 2.96 10.84 3.28
C MET A 1 3.53 10.71 4.70
N PRO A 2 2.86 11.15 5.78
CA PRO A 2 3.34 10.93 7.14
C PRO A 2 3.50 9.43 7.45
N THR A 3 4.56 9.01 8.13
CA THR A 3 4.90 7.60 8.44
C THR A 3 3.75 6.82 9.10
N HIS A 4 2.96 7.50 9.94
CA HIS A 4 1.77 6.91 10.58
C HIS A 4 0.63 6.60 9.59
N GLN A 5 0.49 7.36 8.50
CA GLN A 5 -0.48 7.03 7.46
C GLN A 5 -0.03 5.81 6.65
N MET A 6 1.27 5.64 6.41
CA MET A 6 1.82 4.49 5.70
C MET A 6 1.67 3.17 6.48
N SER A 7 1.89 3.20 7.80
CA SER A 7 1.66 2.02 8.66
C SER A 7 0.20 1.55 8.63
N ASN A 8 -0.77 2.49 8.56
CA ASN A 8 -2.18 2.16 8.41
C ASN A 8 -2.50 1.57 7.03
N VAL A 9 -1.83 2.02 5.97
CA VAL A 9 -1.98 1.48 4.61
C VAL A 9 -1.40 0.08 4.50
N ILE A 10 -0.18 -0.16 5.03
CA ILE A 10 0.42 -1.50 5.12
C ILE A 10 -0.52 -2.46 5.84
N ARG A 11 -1.08 -2.02 6.97
CA ARG A 11 -2.03 -2.82 7.74
C ARG A 11 -3.29 -3.14 6.93
N ALA A 12 -3.85 -2.17 6.22
CA ALA A 12 -5.03 -2.37 5.39
C ALA A 12 -4.77 -3.35 4.24
N VAL A 13 -3.59 -3.30 3.62
CA VAL A 13 -3.21 -4.19 2.52
C VAL A 13 -2.96 -5.62 3.04
N LEU A 14 -2.21 -5.79 4.11
CA LEU A 14 -1.88 -7.14 4.60
C LEU A 14 -3.11 -7.87 5.17
N SER A 15 -4.03 -7.16 5.81
CA SER A 15 -5.23 -7.77 6.41
C SER A 15 -6.39 -8.06 5.45
N GLU A 16 -6.28 -7.70 4.17
CA GLU A 16 -7.27 -8.05 3.14
C GLU A 16 -7.07 -9.52 2.70
N PRO A 17 -8.14 -10.27 2.39
CA PRO A 17 -8.03 -11.54 1.68
C PRO A 17 -7.72 -11.29 0.19
N TRP A 18 -6.66 -11.94 -0.30
CA TRP A 18 -6.15 -11.75 -1.65
C TRP A 18 -6.46 -12.91 -2.59
N LEU A 19 -6.93 -12.54 -3.78
CA LEU A 19 -6.99 -13.36 -4.99
C LEU A 19 -5.92 -12.86 -5.96
N ILE A 20 -4.64 -12.96 -5.58
CA ILE A 20 -3.51 -12.45 -6.36
C ILE A 20 -2.40 -13.49 -6.45
N GLN A 21 -1.56 -13.40 -7.47
CA GLN A 21 -0.31 -14.14 -7.55
C GLN A 21 0.62 -13.79 -6.37
N GLU A 22 1.27 -14.78 -5.78
CA GLU A 22 2.11 -14.65 -4.58
C GLU A 22 3.21 -13.61 -4.75
N GLU A 23 4.00 -13.72 -5.82
CA GLU A 23 5.15 -12.85 -6.07
C GLU A 23 4.74 -11.37 -6.22
N LYS A 24 3.51 -11.11 -6.69
CA LYS A 24 3.04 -9.73 -6.87
C LYS A 24 2.64 -9.08 -5.55
N LEU A 25 2.08 -9.83 -4.59
CA LEU A 25 1.78 -9.25 -3.28
C LEU A 25 3.05 -8.97 -2.50
N GLU A 26 4.07 -9.85 -2.61
CA GLU A 26 5.38 -9.61 -2.02
C GLU A 26 6.02 -8.33 -2.57
N GLU A 27 5.94 -8.11 -3.88
CA GLU A 27 6.39 -6.87 -4.52
C GLU A 27 5.65 -5.64 -3.97
N ILE A 28 4.32 -5.73 -3.80
CA ILE A 28 3.50 -4.66 -3.22
C ILE A 28 3.88 -4.42 -1.74
N ALA A 29 4.08 -5.48 -0.95
CA ALA A 29 4.47 -5.40 0.44
C ALA A 29 5.85 -4.75 0.59
N ALA A 30 6.84 -5.22 -0.17
CA ALA A 30 8.19 -4.66 -0.21
C ALA A 30 8.20 -3.19 -0.63
N PHE A 31 7.36 -2.81 -1.60
CA PHE A 31 7.18 -1.41 -1.99
C PHE A 31 6.62 -0.55 -0.85
N LEU A 32 5.59 -1.03 -0.16
CA LEU A 32 4.99 -0.29 0.95
C LEU A 32 5.94 -0.17 2.15
N GLU A 33 6.72 -1.21 2.43
CA GLU A 33 7.77 -1.21 3.45
C GLU A 33 8.88 -0.20 3.13
N LEU A 34 9.33 -0.16 1.86
CA LEU A 34 10.32 0.82 1.39
C LEU A 34 9.80 2.26 1.53
N ARG A 35 8.52 2.47 1.24
CA ARG A 35 7.86 3.77 1.47
C ARG A 35 7.75 4.09 2.96
N ALA A 36 7.50 3.10 3.81
CA ALA A 36 7.44 3.28 5.25
C ALA A 36 8.80 3.57 5.89
N SER A 37 9.90 3.11 5.28
CA SER A 37 11.26 3.42 5.72
C SER A 37 11.70 4.86 5.37
N GLY A 38 10.82 5.66 4.75
CA GLY A 38 11.10 7.06 4.41
C GLY A 38 11.90 7.26 3.13
N LEU A 39 12.11 6.21 2.33
CA LEU A 39 12.75 6.32 1.02
C LEU A 39 11.72 6.77 -0.03
N GLU A 40 11.83 8.03 -0.46
CA GLU A 40 11.09 8.54 -1.61
C GLU A 40 11.83 8.19 -2.90
N LEU A 41 11.52 7.02 -3.48
CA LEU A 41 11.95 6.71 -4.85
C LEU A 41 11.30 7.69 -5.84
N THR A 42 12.09 8.16 -6.80
CA THR A 42 11.63 9.02 -7.90
C THR A 42 10.72 8.26 -8.87
N GLU A 43 9.87 8.96 -9.63
CA GLU A 43 8.96 8.33 -10.60
C GLU A 43 9.69 7.45 -11.64
N ALA A 44 10.91 7.84 -12.02
CA ALA A 44 11.75 7.06 -12.93
C ALA A 44 12.24 5.74 -12.29
N GLU A 45 12.70 5.79 -11.05
CA GLU A 45 13.14 4.59 -10.31
C GLU A 45 11.98 3.64 -9.98
N LEU A 46 10.77 4.19 -9.82
CA LEU A 46 9.55 3.39 -9.61
C LEU A 46 9.12 2.66 -10.89
N SER A 47 9.16 3.34 -12.03
CA SER A 47 8.87 2.74 -13.34
C SER A 47 9.92 1.66 -13.69
N GLU A 48 11.20 1.92 -13.39
CA GLU A 48 12.30 0.98 -13.67
C GLU A 48 12.30 -0.24 -12.74
N ARG A 49 11.93 -0.08 -11.46
CA ARG A 49 11.91 -1.20 -10.48
C ARG A 49 10.64 -2.03 -10.49
N PHE A 50 9.49 -1.42 -10.76
CA PHE A 50 8.17 -2.07 -10.63
C PHE A 50 7.38 -2.14 -11.95
N GLY A 51 8.00 -1.74 -13.08
CA GLY A 51 7.51 -2.02 -14.43
C GLY A 51 6.28 -1.20 -14.89
N GLY A 52 5.96 -0.10 -14.22
CA GLY A 52 4.79 0.73 -14.56
C GLY A 52 4.94 1.46 -15.89
N ARG A 53 4.00 1.24 -16.82
CA ARG A 53 3.78 2.11 -17.99
C ARG A 53 3.01 3.35 -17.58
N GLU A 54 3.45 4.54 -17.99
CA GLU A 54 2.65 5.77 -17.94
C GLU A 54 1.32 5.56 -18.66
N ARG A 55 0.19 5.78 -17.97
CA ARG A 55 -1.10 5.98 -18.63
C ARG A 55 -1.33 7.48 -18.80
N THR A 56 -1.42 7.93 -20.04
CA THR A 56 -1.86 9.29 -20.38
C THR A 56 -3.26 9.56 -19.81
N GLN A 57 -3.52 10.82 -19.47
CA GLN A 57 -4.67 11.30 -18.67
C GLN A 57 -6.08 11.16 -19.32
N GLU A 58 -6.37 10.10 -20.07
CA GLU A 58 -7.71 9.88 -20.63
C GLU A 58 -8.44 8.72 -19.92
N GLY A 59 -9.51 9.06 -19.20
CA GLY A 59 -10.59 8.13 -18.86
C GLY A 59 -10.41 7.27 -17.62
N GLU A 60 -11.19 7.59 -16.57
CA GLU A 60 -11.59 6.61 -15.57
C GLU A 60 -12.43 5.52 -16.25
N GLY A 61 -11.92 4.29 -16.29
CA GLY A 61 -12.41 3.20 -17.16
C GLY A 61 -11.58 3.14 -18.44
N GLY A 62 -10.95 2.00 -18.74
CA GLY A 62 -10.00 1.86 -19.84
C GLY A 62 -10.51 2.32 -21.23
N PRO A 63 -9.59 2.54 -22.20
CA PRO A 63 -9.93 3.06 -23.52
C PRO A 63 -10.96 2.16 -24.20
N GLN A 64 -12.16 2.70 -24.41
CA GLN A 64 -13.21 2.03 -25.17
C GLN A 64 -12.93 2.20 -26.66
N ILE A 65 -12.15 1.28 -27.21
CA ILE A 65 -11.94 1.21 -28.65
C ILE A 65 -13.13 0.43 -29.23
N ILE A 66 -13.96 1.11 -30.02
CA ILE A 66 -15.00 0.45 -30.83
C ILE A 66 -14.40 0.23 -32.22
N GLU A 67 -13.88 -0.97 -32.47
CA GLU A 67 -13.41 -1.37 -33.80
C GLU A 67 -14.42 -2.32 -34.46
N GLY A 68 -15.08 -1.86 -35.52
CA GLY A 68 -15.92 -2.73 -36.36
C GLY A 68 -17.12 -3.37 -35.65
N GLY A 69 -17.66 -2.72 -34.61
CA GLY A 69 -18.79 -3.22 -33.82
C GLY A 69 -18.41 -4.11 -32.63
N ILE A 70 -17.12 -4.13 -32.26
CA ILE A 70 -16.59 -4.81 -31.07
C ILE A 70 -16.13 -3.75 -30.09
N GLN A 71 -16.57 -3.84 -28.84
CA GLN A 71 -16.10 -2.97 -27.75
C GLN A 71 -15.02 -3.69 -26.95
N VAL A 72 -13.84 -3.09 -26.84
CA VAL A 72 -12.74 -3.63 -26.04
C VAL A 72 -12.74 -2.96 -24.67
N ILE A 73 -12.68 -3.76 -23.60
CA ILE A 73 -12.54 -3.29 -22.21
C ILE A 73 -11.24 -3.84 -21.64
N ASP A 74 -10.36 -2.95 -21.20
CA ASP A 74 -9.07 -3.31 -20.63
C ASP A 74 -9.14 -3.64 -19.14
N VAL A 75 -8.52 -4.76 -18.76
CA VAL A 75 -8.31 -5.21 -17.39
C VAL A 75 -6.81 -5.44 -17.19
N THR A 76 -6.12 -4.45 -16.65
CA THR A 76 -4.67 -4.47 -16.49
C THR A 76 -4.26 -4.27 -15.03
N GLY A 77 -3.19 -4.93 -14.62
CA GLY A 77 -2.58 -4.78 -13.30
C GLY A 77 -3.46 -5.30 -12.15
N THR A 78 -3.12 -4.90 -10.92
CA THR A 78 -3.80 -5.39 -9.71
C THR A 78 -5.25 -4.93 -9.63
N LEU A 79 -6.16 -5.85 -9.32
CA LEU A 79 -7.59 -5.60 -9.12
C LEU A 79 -7.88 -5.06 -7.72
N MET A 80 -8.58 -3.93 -7.61
CA MET A 80 -8.93 -3.32 -6.33
C MET A 80 -10.33 -2.70 -6.38
N PRO A 81 -11.11 -2.66 -5.28
CA PRO A 81 -12.45 -2.07 -5.29
C PRO A 81 -12.45 -0.61 -5.78
N ARG A 82 -11.64 0.25 -5.17
CA ARG A 82 -11.62 1.69 -5.45
C ARG A 82 -10.35 2.10 -6.16
N ALA A 83 -10.49 2.92 -7.20
CA ALA A 83 -9.37 3.62 -7.81
C ALA A 83 -8.63 4.46 -6.75
N ASN A 84 -7.33 4.25 -6.60
CA ASN A 84 -6.50 5.00 -5.66
C ASN A 84 -5.20 5.47 -6.35
N LEU A 85 -4.44 6.34 -5.68
CA LEU A 85 -3.20 6.89 -6.22
C LEU A 85 -2.20 5.80 -6.61
N MET A 86 -2.09 4.73 -5.81
CA MET A 86 -1.22 3.59 -6.11
C MET A 86 -1.60 2.94 -7.44
N MET A 87 -2.90 2.73 -7.71
CA MET A 87 -3.36 2.16 -8.98
C MET A 87 -3.10 3.05 -10.19
N ARG A 88 -3.14 4.39 -10.03
CA ARG A 88 -2.78 5.33 -11.11
C ARG A 88 -1.31 5.20 -11.52
N TYR A 89 -0.44 4.82 -10.57
CA TYR A 89 0.99 4.64 -10.81
C TYR A 89 1.40 3.20 -11.14
N SER A 90 0.70 2.19 -10.61
CA SER A 90 1.01 0.77 -10.82
C SER A 90 0.24 0.14 -12.00
N GLY A 91 -0.62 0.90 -12.67
CA GLY A 91 -1.44 0.42 -13.79
C GLY A 91 -2.55 -0.57 -13.39
N GLY A 92 -3.11 -0.46 -12.17
CA GLY A 92 -4.15 -1.36 -11.66
C GLY A 92 -5.58 -1.02 -12.12
N THR A 93 -6.49 -1.99 -12.05
CA THR A 93 -7.89 -1.85 -12.50
C THR A 93 -8.86 -1.80 -11.32
N SER A 94 -9.76 -0.80 -11.31
CA SER A 94 -10.82 -0.72 -10.29
C SER A 94 -11.94 -1.69 -10.62
N THR A 95 -12.22 -2.64 -9.74
CA THR A 95 -13.30 -3.61 -9.93
C THR A 95 -14.67 -2.93 -9.89
N MET A 96 -14.86 -1.86 -9.10
CA MET A 96 -16.08 -1.05 -9.13
C MET A 96 -16.29 -0.33 -10.47
N GLN A 97 -15.25 0.33 -11.00
CA GLN A 97 -15.33 0.99 -12.30
C GLN A 97 -15.47 -0.01 -13.44
N LEU A 98 -14.80 -1.18 -13.34
CA LEU A 98 -14.89 -2.25 -14.32
C LEU A 98 -16.31 -2.82 -14.39
N ALA A 99 -16.92 -3.17 -13.25
CA ALA A 99 -18.31 -3.64 -13.23
C ALA A 99 -19.26 -2.60 -13.80
N LYS A 100 -19.06 -1.31 -13.49
CA LYS A 100 -19.84 -0.21 -14.05
C LYS A 100 -19.70 -0.17 -15.58
N ALA A 101 -18.47 -0.19 -16.10
CA ALA A 101 -18.20 -0.17 -17.54
C ALA A 101 -18.80 -1.38 -18.27
N ILE A 102 -18.75 -2.57 -17.66
CA ILE A 102 -19.37 -3.80 -18.19
C ILE A 102 -20.90 -3.65 -18.27
N ARG A 103 -21.54 -3.09 -17.24
CA ARG A 103 -22.98 -2.84 -17.25
C ARG A 103 -23.37 -1.78 -18.30
N GLU A 104 -22.58 -0.72 -18.42
CA GLU A 104 -22.79 0.33 -19.45
C GLU A 104 -22.62 -0.22 -20.88
N ALA A 105 -21.76 -1.24 -21.07
CA ALA A 105 -21.60 -1.92 -22.35
C ALA A 105 -22.90 -2.59 -22.83
N ALA A 106 -23.82 -2.99 -21.95
CA ALA A 106 -25.12 -3.53 -22.34
C ALA A 106 -25.95 -2.50 -23.14
N SER A 107 -25.91 -1.22 -22.73
CA SER A 107 -26.64 -0.12 -23.37
C SER A 107 -26.01 0.42 -24.67
N ASN A 108 -24.79 0.03 -25.01
CA ASN A 108 -24.08 0.56 -26.19
C ASN A 108 -24.50 -0.17 -27.49
N ASN A 109 -25.45 0.38 -28.24
CA ASN A 109 -25.95 -0.25 -29.48
C ASN A 109 -24.92 -0.36 -30.62
N ASP A 110 -23.83 0.41 -30.58
CA ASP A 110 -22.78 0.35 -31.61
C ASP A 110 -21.88 -0.89 -31.45
N ALA A 111 -21.89 -1.51 -30.27
CA ALA A 111 -21.12 -2.70 -29.94
C ALA A 111 -22.02 -3.94 -29.89
N LYS A 112 -21.76 -4.90 -30.78
CA LYS A 112 -22.45 -6.20 -30.86
C LYS A 112 -21.82 -7.26 -29.95
N SER A 113 -20.55 -7.09 -29.61
CA SER A 113 -19.78 -8.00 -28.78
C SER A 113 -18.77 -7.22 -27.96
N VAL A 114 -18.41 -7.77 -26.80
CA VAL A 114 -17.42 -7.19 -25.89
C VAL A 114 -16.22 -8.14 -25.77
N VAL A 115 -15.02 -7.58 -25.89
CA VAL A 115 -13.77 -8.30 -25.64
C VAL A 115 -13.09 -7.72 -24.40
N LEU A 116 -12.91 -8.56 -23.37
CA LEU A 116 -12.15 -8.21 -22.18
C LEU A 116 -10.68 -8.49 -22.45
N ARG A 117 -9.85 -7.46 -22.60
CA ARG A 117 -8.40 -7.62 -22.77
C ARG A 117 -7.74 -7.68 -21.39
N ILE A 118 -7.26 -8.86 -21.00
CA ILE A 118 -6.78 -9.14 -19.65
C ILE A 118 -5.25 -9.26 -19.60
N ASP A 119 -4.65 -8.51 -18.68
CA ASP A 119 -3.25 -8.62 -18.28
C ASP A 119 -3.15 -8.32 -16.79
N SER A 120 -3.52 -9.29 -15.96
CA SER A 120 -3.66 -9.08 -14.52
C SER A 120 -3.22 -10.29 -13.67
N PRO A 121 -2.46 -10.04 -12.58
CA PRO A 121 -2.09 -11.05 -11.59
C PRO A 121 -3.23 -11.35 -10.60
N GLY A 122 -4.38 -10.69 -10.73
CA GLY A 122 -5.48 -10.72 -9.75
C GLY A 122 -5.45 -9.50 -8.81
N GLY A 123 -5.98 -9.64 -7.60
CA GLY A 123 -6.04 -8.57 -6.62
C GLY A 123 -6.93 -8.86 -5.42
N ALA A 124 -7.64 -7.85 -4.92
CA ALA A 124 -8.50 -7.99 -3.75
C ALA A 124 -9.66 -8.98 -4.02
N ALA A 125 -9.96 -9.84 -3.05
CA ALA A 125 -11.13 -10.72 -3.16
C ALA A 125 -12.45 -9.93 -3.19
N SER A 126 -12.47 -8.78 -2.52
CA SER A 126 -13.63 -7.90 -2.46
C SER A 126 -14.02 -7.37 -3.85
N TYR A 127 -15.32 -7.42 -4.15
CA TYR A 127 -15.92 -6.96 -5.40
C TYR A 127 -15.53 -7.76 -6.67
N THR A 128 -14.73 -8.83 -6.54
CA THR A 128 -14.39 -9.73 -7.66
C THR A 128 -15.61 -10.56 -8.13
N PRO A 129 -16.40 -11.19 -7.22
CA PRO A 129 -17.62 -11.90 -7.61
C PRO A 129 -18.64 -11.03 -8.35
N GLU A 130 -18.81 -9.77 -7.93
CA GLU A 130 -19.75 -8.82 -8.51
C GLU A 130 -19.34 -8.38 -9.94
N VAL A 131 -18.04 -8.34 -10.22
CA VAL A 131 -17.54 -8.17 -11.61
C VAL A 131 -17.85 -9.41 -12.43
N ALA A 132 -17.61 -10.61 -11.91
CA ALA A 132 -17.93 -11.85 -12.61
C ALA A 132 -19.44 -11.94 -12.91
N GLU A 133 -20.29 -11.59 -11.97
CA GLU A 133 -21.74 -11.49 -12.15
C GLU A 133 -22.11 -10.49 -13.23
N ALA A 134 -21.54 -9.27 -13.22
CA ALA A 134 -21.79 -8.27 -14.28
C ALA A 134 -21.39 -8.78 -15.67
N ILE A 135 -20.31 -9.57 -15.77
CA ILE A 135 -19.90 -10.23 -17.03
C ILE A 135 -20.95 -11.25 -17.46
N ARG A 136 -21.45 -12.07 -16.52
CA ARG A 136 -22.52 -13.06 -16.80
C ARG A 136 -23.83 -12.40 -17.20
N GLU A 137 -24.21 -11.30 -16.56
CA GLU A 137 -25.38 -10.49 -16.93
C GLU A 137 -25.24 -9.95 -18.35
N LEU A 138 -24.08 -9.38 -18.68
CA LEU A 138 -23.81 -8.88 -20.04
C LEU A 138 -23.86 -10.03 -21.07
N ALA A 139 -23.29 -11.19 -20.75
CA ALA A 139 -23.27 -12.38 -21.60
C ALA A 139 -24.68 -12.89 -21.99
N GLN A 140 -25.71 -12.57 -21.21
CA GLN A 140 -27.11 -12.90 -21.56
C GLN A 140 -27.64 -12.07 -22.74
N THR A 141 -27.09 -10.89 -22.97
CA THR A 141 -27.58 -9.93 -23.98
C THR A 141 -26.60 -9.70 -25.12
N LYS A 142 -25.29 -9.75 -24.84
CA LYS A 142 -24.21 -9.56 -25.79
C LYS A 142 -23.12 -10.59 -25.56
N ARG A 143 -22.52 -11.07 -26.65
CA ARG A 143 -21.39 -11.99 -26.56
C ARG A 143 -20.22 -11.32 -25.84
N VAL A 144 -19.66 -11.98 -24.84
CA VAL A 144 -18.47 -11.52 -24.11
C VAL A 144 -17.35 -12.54 -24.27
N VAL A 145 -16.18 -12.09 -24.69
CA VAL A 145 -14.99 -12.94 -24.85
C VAL A 145 -13.84 -12.36 -24.04
N SER A 146 -13.15 -13.16 -23.25
CA SER A 146 -11.91 -12.72 -22.60
C SER A 146 -10.69 -13.11 -23.45
N SER A 147 -9.73 -12.20 -23.57
CA SER A 147 -8.46 -12.42 -24.27
C SER A 147 -7.30 -11.97 -23.39
N ALA A 148 -6.49 -12.91 -22.95
CA ALA A 148 -5.33 -12.67 -22.11
C ALA A 148 -4.02 -12.61 -22.94
N THR A 149 -3.17 -11.64 -22.65
CA THR A 149 -1.89 -11.43 -23.37
C THR A 149 -0.69 -11.95 -22.60
N ASN A 150 -0.50 -11.48 -21.36
CA ASN A 150 0.66 -11.83 -20.54
C ASN A 150 0.27 -12.66 -19.32
N MET A 151 -0.78 -12.27 -18.58
CA MET A 151 -1.29 -13.08 -17.47
C MET A 151 -2.79 -12.94 -17.24
N ILE A 152 -3.40 -14.03 -16.76
CA ILE A 152 -4.77 -14.13 -16.26
C ILE A 152 -4.77 -15.03 -15.02
N CYS A 153 -4.41 -14.43 -13.88
CA CYS A 153 -4.16 -15.16 -12.64
C CYS A 153 -5.14 -14.78 -11.51
N SER A 154 -5.48 -15.76 -10.68
CA SER A 154 -6.28 -15.64 -9.47
C SER A 154 -7.59 -14.87 -9.68
N GLY A 155 -7.78 -13.69 -9.09
CA GLY A 155 -9.01 -12.90 -9.26
C GLY A 155 -9.28 -12.51 -10.72
N ALA A 156 -8.23 -12.33 -11.53
CA ALA A 156 -8.37 -12.09 -12.97
C ALA A 156 -8.84 -13.34 -13.72
N TYR A 157 -8.44 -14.54 -13.27
CA TYR A 157 -8.95 -15.80 -13.79
C TYR A 157 -10.43 -15.96 -13.49
N TRP A 158 -10.87 -15.65 -12.26
CA TRP A 158 -12.29 -15.69 -11.88
C TRP A 158 -13.15 -14.86 -12.84
N ILE A 159 -12.82 -13.58 -13.04
CA ILE A 159 -13.62 -12.71 -13.91
C ILE A 159 -13.45 -13.05 -15.39
N GLY A 160 -12.27 -13.50 -15.82
CA GLY A 160 -12.02 -13.82 -17.22
C GLY A 160 -12.79 -15.05 -17.68
N VAL A 161 -12.86 -16.11 -16.87
CA VAL A 161 -13.64 -17.31 -17.21
C VAL A 161 -15.14 -17.13 -17.09
N ALA A 162 -15.61 -16.03 -16.50
CA ALA A 162 -17.03 -15.69 -16.51
C ALA A 162 -17.54 -15.32 -17.93
N ALA A 163 -16.64 -14.93 -18.85
CA ALA A 163 -16.98 -14.68 -20.25
C ALA A 163 -17.53 -15.94 -20.95
N ASP A 164 -18.14 -15.78 -22.14
CA ASP A 164 -18.66 -16.92 -22.93
C ASP A 164 -17.54 -17.84 -23.41
N GLU A 165 -16.40 -17.25 -23.77
CA GLU A 165 -15.16 -17.94 -24.13
C GLU A 165 -13.94 -17.18 -23.57
N SER A 166 -12.92 -17.92 -23.19
CA SER A 166 -11.66 -17.41 -22.68
C SER A 166 -10.49 -17.89 -23.53
N PHE A 167 -9.73 -16.93 -24.09
CA PHE A 167 -8.55 -17.17 -24.89
C PHE A 167 -7.32 -16.56 -24.25
N ALA A 168 -6.16 -17.16 -24.49
CA ALA A 168 -4.88 -16.65 -24.01
C ALA A 168 -3.81 -16.78 -25.08
N SER A 169 -2.83 -15.88 -25.09
CA SER A 169 -1.68 -15.98 -25.98
C SER A 169 -0.77 -17.14 -25.55
N PRO A 170 0.07 -17.73 -26.45
CA PRO A 170 0.86 -18.92 -26.12
C PRO A 170 1.77 -18.79 -24.88
N SER A 171 2.30 -17.60 -24.62
CA SER A 171 3.17 -17.31 -23.48
C SER A 171 2.42 -16.80 -22.24
N THR A 172 1.09 -16.77 -22.26
CA THR A 172 0.29 -16.24 -21.15
C THR A 172 0.33 -17.18 -19.96
N THR A 173 0.52 -16.62 -18.76
CA THR A 173 0.41 -17.33 -17.48
C THR A 173 -1.05 -17.37 -17.03
N VAL A 174 -1.58 -18.56 -16.78
CA VAL A 174 -2.98 -18.82 -16.44
C VAL A 174 -3.05 -19.60 -15.12
N GLY A 175 -4.02 -19.31 -14.26
CA GLY A 175 -4.27 -20.11 -13.06
C GLY A 175 -4.14 -19.29 -11.79
N SER A 176 -3.29 -19.71 -10.84
CA SER A 176 -3.19 -19.11 -9.51
C SER A 176 -4.53 -19.15 -8.74
N ILE A 177 -5.28 -20.25 -8.88
CA ILE A 177 -6.59 -20.41 -8.23
C ILE A 177 -6.37 -20.72 -6.75
N GLY A 178 -6.43 -19.68 -5.93
CA GLY A 178 -6.19 -19.75 -4.48
C GLY A 178 -6.54 -18.43 -3.81
N VAL A 179 -6.66 -18.48 -2.48
CA VAL A 179 -6.91 -17.32 -1.62
C VAL A 179 -5.91 -17.38 -0.48
N TYR A 180 -5.32 -16.25 -0.10
CA TYR A 180 -4.52 -16.17 1.12
C TYR A 180 -4.59 -14.78 1.75
N SER A 181 -4.13 -14.68 2.99
CA SER A 181 -4.06 -13.44 3.75
C SER A 181 -2.83 -13.48 4.66
N ILE A 182 -2.22 -12.32 4.93
CA ILE A 182 -1.00 -12.21 5.72
C ILE A 182 -1.27 -11.34 6.94
N ILE A 183 -1.01 -11.85 8.14
CA ILE A 183 -1.13 -11.06 9.37
C ILE A 183 0.26 -10.91 9.99
N PRO A 184 0.86 -9.70 9.94
CA PRO A 184 2.15 -9.47 10.57
C PRO A 184 2.00 -9.45 12.09
N ASN A 185 2.99 -10.00 12.80
CA ASN A 185 3.14 -9.90 14.24
C ASN A 185 4.46 -9.18 14.57
N TYR A 186 4.33 -8.01 15.21
CA TYR A 186 5.44 -7.16 15.62
C TYR A 186 5.64 -7.13 17.15
N LYS A 187 4.93 -7.95 17.92
CA LYS A 187 4.98 -7.95 19.39
C LYS A 187 6.41 -8.03 19.92
N GLU A 188 7.16 -9.06 19.51
CA GLU A 188 8.54 -9.25 19.98
C GLU A 188 9.48 -8.12 19.52
N ALA A 189 9.29 -7.60 18.31
CA ALA A 189 10.09 -6.50 17.78
C ALA A 189 9.89 -5.21 18.58
N TYR A 190 8.64 -4.92 18.97
CA TYR A 190 8.34 -3.77 19.82
C TYR A 190 8.77 -3.99 21.28
N GLU A 191 8.59 -5.19 21.83
CA GLU A 191 9.09 -5.51 23.18
C GLU A 191 10.61 -5.37 23.28
N LYS A 192 11.36 -5.81 22.26
CA LYS A 192 12.83 -5.60 22.16
C LYS A 192 13.22 -4.13 22.05
N SER A 193 12.41 -3.30 21.41
CA SER A 193 12.63 -1.84 21.36
C SER A 193 12.10 -1.09 22.59
N GLY A 194 11.62 -1.82 23.61
CA GLY A 194 11.11 -1.25 24.86
C GLY A 194 9.70 -0.67 24.76
N ILE A 195 9.01 -0.87 23.62
CA ILE A 195 7.65 -0.37 23.36
C ILE A 195 6.65 -1.48 23.68
N LYS A 196 5.71 -1.22 24.59
CA LYS A 196 4.63 -2.15 24.95
C LYS A 196 3.27 -1.55 24.63
N PHE A 197 2.44 -2.32 23.94
CA PHE A 197 1.06 -1.95 23.61
C PHE A 197 0.09 -2.64 24.58
N ALA A 198 -0.90 -1.89 25.05
CA ALA A 198 -2.04 -2.44 25.79
C ALA A 198 -3.30 -2.27 24.95
N VAL A 199 -3.87 -3.37 24.45
CA VAL A 199 -5.06 -3.36 23.60
C VAL A 199 -6.31 -3.46 24.48
N ILE A 200 -7.08 -2.38 24.54
CA ILE A 200 -8.37 -2.34 25.26
C ILE A 200 -9.49 -2.60 24.26
N ARG A 201 -10.33 -3.61 24.54
CA ARG A 201 -11.39 -4.07 23.62
C ARG A 201 -12.63 -4.54 24.37
N ALA A 202 -13.76 -4.48 23.68
CA ALA A 202 -15.03 -5.06 24.10
C ALA A 202 -15.48 -6.09 23.05
N GLY A 203 -15.79 -7.31 23.48
CA GLY A 203 -16.07 -8.47 22.63
C GLY A 203 -14.82 -9.31 22.32
N THR A 204 -14.91 -10.63 22.45
CA THR A 204 -13.77 -11.59 22.42
C THR A 204 -12.94 -11.49 21.14
N LEU A 205 -13.59 -11.30 19.99
CA LEU A 205 -12.90 -11.25 18.68
C LEU A 205 -12.50 -9.83 18.25
N LYS A 206 -12.95 -8.78 18.94
CA LYS A 206 -12.69 -7.39 18.54
C LYS A 206 -11.21 -7.08 18.71
N ALA A 207 -10.56 -6.55 17.66
CA ALA A 207 -9.12 -6.32 17.65
C ALA A 207 -8.25 -7.56 17.91
N SER A 208 -8.82 -8.79 17.85
CA SER A 208 -8.01 -10.01 17.83
C SER A 208 -7.37 -10.15 16.43
N GLY A 209 -6.05 -10.39 16.40
CA GLY A 209 -5.24 -10.26 15.18
C GLY A 209 -4.72 -8.84 14.91
N ASN A 210 -4.57 -8.03 15.96
CA ASN A 210 -3.75 -6.82 15.88
C ASN A 210 -2.25 -7.22 15.86
N PRO A 211 -1.37 -6.43 15.25
CA PRO A 211 0.02 -6.81 15.08
C PRO A 211 0.87 -6.69 16.36
N TYR A 212 0.27 -6.32 17.48
CA TYR A 212 0.98 -6.07 18.75
C TYR A 212 0.75 -7.18 19.79
N GLU A 213 -0.09 -8.17 19.48
CA GLU A 213 -0.40 -9.30 20.33
C GLU A 213 -0.34 -10.60 19.52
N GLU A 214 -0.14 -11.72 20.20
CA GLU A 214 -0.20 -13.04 19.56
C GLU A 214 -1.61 -13.32 19.02
N LEU A 215 -1.66 -13.97 17.85
CA LEU A 215 -2.92 -14.38 17.26
C LEU A 215 -3.51 -15.56 18.06
N THR A 216 -4.67 -15.35 18.67
CA THR A 216 -5.40 -16.41 19.39
C THR A 216 -5.89 -17.50 18.44
N SER A 217 -5.94 -18.75 18.88
CA SER A 217 -6.46 -19.90 18.11
C SER A 217 -7.89 -19.67 17.59
N GLU A 218 -8.77 -19.09 18.40
CA GLU A 218 -10.15 -18.74 18.00
C GLU A 218 -10.19 -17.77 16.82
N ARG A 219 -9.31 -16.75 16.84
CA ARG A 219 -9.23 -15.77 15.75
C ARG A 219 -8.59 -16.37 14.49
N LEU A 220 -7.56 -17.20 14.65
CA LEU A 220 -6.95 -17.92 13.53
C LEU A 220 -8.01 -18.79 12.83
N ALA A 221 -8.80 -19.56 13.59
CA ALA A 221 -9.88 -20.36 13.03
C ALA A 221 -10.96 -19.51 12.31
N SER A 222 -11.33 -18.36 12.89
CA SER A 222 -12.27 -17.42 12.25
C SER A 222 -11.75 -16.83 10.95
N LEU A 223 -10.46 -16.51 10.87
CA LEU A 223 -9.82 -15.98 9.66
C LEU A 223 -9.64 -17.06 8.60
N GLN A 224 -9.20 -18.25 9.01
CA GLN A 224 -9.08 -19.41 8.13
C GLN A 224 -10.42 -19.75 7.49
N LYS A 225 -11.49 -19.77 8.30
CA LYS A 225 -12.86 -19.96 7.77
C LYS A 225 -13.20 -18.92 6.70
N SER A 226 -12.85 -17.65 6.91
CA SER A 226 -13.10 -16.60 5.91
C SER A 226 -12.33 -16.83 4.61
N VAL A 227 -11.09 -17.33 4.68
CA VAL A 227 -10.28 -17.68 3.50
C VAL A 227 -10.88 -18.90 2.79
N ASP A 228 -11.28 -19.92 3.55
CA ASP A 228 -11.90 -21.14 3.04
C ASP A 228 -13.24 -20.85 2.35
N ASP A 229 -14.07 -19.98 2.93
CA ASP A 229 -15.35 -19.56 2.35
C ASP A 229 -15.15 -18.84 1.00
N ILE A 230 -14.14 -17.96 0.89
CA ILE A 230 -13.81 -17.28 -0.38
C ILE A 230 -13.27 -18.29 -1.40
N TYR A 231 -12.44 -19.23 -0.96
CA TYR A 231 -11.87 -20.25 -1.84
C TYR A 231 -12.95 -21.20 -2.38
N ALA A 232 -13.89 -21.61 -1.53
CA ALA A 232 -15.04 -22.41 -1.93
C ALA A 232 -15.87 -21.68 -3.00
N ASN A 233 -16.19 -20.41 -2.79
CA ASN A 233 -16.92 -19.59 -3.77
C ASN A 233 -16.15 -19.48 -5.11
N PHE A 234 -14.82 -19.34 -5.05
CA PHE A 234 -13.99 -19.28 -6.24
C PHE A 234 -14.05 -20.60 -7.03
N LEU A 235 -13.89 -21.74 -6.33
CA LEU A 235 -13.97 -23.07 -6.96
C LEU A 235 -15.35 -23.33 -7.57
N GLU A 236 -16.43 -22.98 -6.86
CA GLU A 236 -17.80 -23.12 -7.34
C GLU A 236 -18.06 -22.30 -8.60
N ALA A 237 -17.64 -21.03 -8.61
CA ALA A 237 -17.78 -20.17 -9.77
C ALA A 237 -17.01 -20.70 -10.98
N VAL A 238 -15.73 -21.08 -10.81
CA VAL A 238 -14.92 -21.65 -11.89
C VAL A 238 -15.51 -22.97 -12.40
N ALA A 239 -15.97 -23.84 -11.49
CA ALA A 239 -16.61 -25.09 -11.84
C ALA A 239 -17.86 -24.86 -12.71
N ALA A 240 -18.70 -23.90 -12.32
CA ALA A 240 -19.90 -23.52 -13.07
C ALA A 240 -19.55 -22.96 -14.46
N TYR A 241 -18.58 -22.06 -14.55
CA TYR A 241 -18.23 -21.42 -15.83
C TYR A 241 -17.51 -22.37 -16.79
N ARG A 242 -16.65 -23.25 -16.27
CA ARG A 242 -15.89 -24.22 -17.08
C ARG A 242 -16.64 -25.55 -17.29
N LYS A 243 -17.84 -25.71 -16.72
CA LYS A 243 -18.67 -26.93 -16.78
C LYS A 243 -17.90 -28.16 -16.28
N LYS A 244 -17.19 -27.99 -15.17
CA LYS A 244 -16.45 -29.04 -14.46
C LYS A 244 -17.05 -29.24 -13.06
N SER A 245 -16.76 -30.36 -12.41
CA SER A 245 -17.11 -30.51 -10.99
C SER A 245 -16.14 -29.71 -10.13
N VAL A 246 -16.60 -29.25 -8.97
CA VAL A 246 -15.76 -28.53 -7.98
C VAL A 246 -14.53 -29.37 -7.61
N MET A 247 -14.68 -30.69 -7.46
CA MET A 247 -13.56 -31.59 -7.18
C MET A 247 -12.51 -31.63 -8.30
N VAL A 248 -12.93 -31.60 -9.57
CA VAL A 248 -12.00 -31.55 -10.71
C VAL A 248 -11.24 -30.23 -10.71
N VAL A 249 -11.92 -29.11 -10.50
CA VAL A 249 -11.25 -27.79 -10.40
C VAL A 249 -10.27 -27.79 -9.23
N ALA A 250 -10.68 -28.24 -8.05
CA ALA A 250 -9.84 -28.29 -6.87
C ALA A 250 -8.59 -29.17 -7.06
N LYS A 251 -8.69 -30.30 -7.76
CA LYS A 251 -7.57 -31.23 -7.93
C LYS A 251 -6.69 -30.92 -9.14
N GLU A 252 -7.28 -30.59 -10.28
CA GLU A 252 -6.61 -30.58 -11.57
C GLU A 252 -6.17 -29.18 -12.04
N PHE A 253 -6.74 -28.10 -11.47
CA PHE A 253 -6.44 -26.72 -11.86
C PHE A 253 -5.33 -26.07 -11.01
N GLY A 254 -4.47 -26.89 -10.41
CA GLY A 254 -3.17 -26.47 -9.88
C GLY A 254 -3.12 -26.02 -8.42
N GLN A 255 -4.24 -25.96 -7.69
CA GLN A 255 -4.27 -25.65 -6.25
C GLN A 255 -3.46 -24.40 -5.86
N GLY A 256 -3.55 -23.34 -6.66
CA GLY A 256 -2.76 -22.11 -6.50
C GLY A 256 -1.55 -21.98 -7.43
N SER A 257 -1.18 -23.05 -8.15
CA SER A 257 -0.11 -23.00 -9.17
C SER A 257 -0.56 -22.30 -10.46
N THR A 258 0.42 -21.88 -11.26
CA THR A 258 0.20 -21.30 -12.60
C THR A 258 0.66 -22.26 -13.70
N PHE A 259 0.08 -22.11 -14.89
CA PHE A 259 0.42 -22.87 -16.09
C PHE A 259 0.51 -21.94 -17.29
N LEU A 260 1.29 -22.33 -18.30
CA LEU A 260 1.27 -21.65 -19.59
C LEU A 260 -0.01 -21.98 -20.37
N ALA A 261 -0.45 -21.09 -21.25
CA ALA A 261 -1.71 -21.21 -21.98
C ALA A 261 -1.94 -22.57 -22.69
N PRO A 262 -0.96 -23.20 -23.37
CA PRO A 262 -1.17 -24.52 -24.00
C PRO A 262 -1.49 -25.62 -22.98
N GLU A 263 -0.82 -25.60 -21.82
CA GLU A 263 -1.09 -26.56 -20.76
C GLU A 263 -2.45 -26.26 -20.10
N ALA A 264 -2.74 -24.98 -19.82
CA ALA A 264 -4.02 -24.55 -19.29
C ALA A 264 -5.19 -24.96 -20.22
N GLN A 265 -5.01 -24.87 -21.53
CA GLN A 265 -5.98 -25.35 -22.51
C GLN A 265 -6.17 -26.87 -22.43
N SER A 266 -5.08 -27.64 -22.34
CA SER A 266 -5.15 -29.11 -22.22
C SER A 266 -5.91 -29.58 -20.97
N ARG A 267 -5.86 -28.79 -19.89
CA ARG A 267 -6.60 -29.00 -18.63
C ARG A 267 -8.05 -28.48 -18.68
N GLY A 268 -8.43 -27.76 -19.74
CA GLY A 268 -9.75 -27.15 -19.90
C GLY A 268 -9.96 -25.85 -19.11
N MET A 269 -8.87 -25.21 -18.66
CA MET A 269 -8.91 -23.95 -17.91
C MET A 269 -9.27 -22.75 -18.80
N ILE A 270 -8.95 -22.82 -20.09
CA ILE A 270 -9.30 -21.84 -21.14
C ILE A 270 -9.81 -22.57 -22.39
N ASP A 271 -10.48 -21.85 -23.30
CA ASP A 271 -11.10 -22.43 -24.50
C ASP A 271 -10.14 -22.52 -25.69
N GLY A 272 -9.12 -21.66 -25.73
CA GLY A 272 -8.13 -21.73 -26.79
C GLY A 272 -6.91 -20.86 -26.61
N VAL A 273 -5.86 -21.19 -27.35
CA VAL A 273 -4.63 -20.40 -27.44
C VAL A 273 -4.68 -19.55 -28.71
N LEU A 274 -4.96 -18.25 -28.54
CA LEU A 274 -5.07 -17.26 -29.63
C LEU A 274 -4.47 -15.93 -29.18
N THR A 275 -3.80 -15.23 -30.09
CA THR A 275 -3.36 -13.84 -29.83
C THR A 275 -4.57 -12.89 -29.81
N PHE A 276 -4.40 -11.71 -29.21
CA PHE A 276 -5.46 -10.71 -29.16
C PHE A 276 -5.99 -10.35 -30.56
N GLU A 277 -5.10 -10.18 -31.53
CA GLU A 277 -5.45 -9.87 -32.92
C GLU A 277 -6.25 -11.00 -33.57
N GLN A 278 -5.93 -12.25 -33.25
CA GLN A 278 -6.68 -13.42 -33.73
C GLN A 278 -8.08 -13.48 -33.12
N VAL A 279 -8.22 -13.14 -31.83
CA VAL A 279 -9.53 -13.04 -31.17
C VAL A 279 -10.37 -11.93 -31.80
N ILE A 280 -9.80 -10.74 -32.01
CA ILE A 280 -10.50 -9.62 -32.66
C ILE A 280 -10.91 -9.99 -34.09
N ALA A 281 -10.03 -10.61 -34.88
CA ALA A 281 -10.36 -11.07 -36.23
C ALA A 281 -11.52 -12.08 -36.23
N ARG A 282 -11.47 -13.08 -35.33
CA ARG A 282 -12.52 -14.09 -35.16
C ARG A 282 -13.86 -13.46 -34.80
N GLU A 283 -13.88 -12.51 -33.88
CA GLU A 283 -15.12 -11.83 -33.48
C GLU A 283 -15.62 -10.88 -34.57
N ARG A 284 -14.74 -10.29 -35.38
CA ARG A 284 -15.11 -9.44 -36.52
C ARG A 284 -15.75 -10.23 -37.64
N ASP A 285 -15.24 -11.42 -37.93
CA ASP A 285 -15.84 -12.30 -38.94
C ASP A 285 -17.22 -12.81 -38.49
N ARG A 286 -17.38 -13.11 -37.20
CA ARG A 286 -18.69 -13.44 -36.59
C ARG A 286 -19.66 -12.24 -36.61
N SER A 287 -19.19 -11.02 -36.34
CA SER A 287 -20.03 -9.81 -36.34
C SER A 287 -20.46 -9.38 -37.74
N ARG A 288 -19.68 -9.73 -38.77
CA ARG A 288 -20.05 -9.59 -40.20
C ARG A 288 -21.14 -10.58 -40.60
N LEU A 289 -21.07 -11.84 -40.14
CA LEU A 289 -22.12 -12.85 -40.39
C LEU A 289 -23.49 -12.44 -39.81
N THR A 290 -23.52 -11.65 -38.72
CA THR A 290 -24.78 -11.13 -38.13
C THR A 290 -25.32 -9.87 -38.80
N LYS A 291 -24.62 -9.23 -39.74
CA LYS A 291 -25.11 -8.01 -40.43
C LYS A 291 -26.02 -8.30 -41.64
N THR A 292 -26.17 -9.56 -42.04
CA THR A 292 -26.89 -9.95 -43.27
C THR A 292 -28.30 -10.51 -43.04
N VAL A 293 -28.82 -10.53 -41.81
CA VAL A 293 -30.16 -11.09 -41.55
C VAL A 293 -30.99 -10.13 -40.70
N SER A 294 -31.69 -9.22 -41.36
CA SER A 294 -32.89 -8.57 -40.82
C SER A 294 -34.05 -8.89 -41.77
N VAL A 295 -34.81 -9.93 -41.45
CA VAL A 295 -36.08 -10.24 -42.13
C VAL A 295 -37.21 -9.69 -41.26
N VAL A 296 -37.96 -8.76 -41.86
CA VAL A 296 -39.26 -8.27 -41.41
C VAL A 296 -40.21 -9.45 -41.24
N VAL A 297 -40.69 -9.71 -40.03
CA VAL A 297 -41.76 -10.68 -39.80
C VAL A 297 -43.09 -9.98 -40.07
N ASN A 298 -43.67 -10.23 -41.23
CA ASN A 298 -45.10 -9.98 -41.48
C ASN A 298 -45.93 -11.08 -40.79
N GLU A 299 -47.04 -10.67 -40.19
CA GLU A 299 -47.93 -11.52 -39.41
C GLU A 299 -48.66 -12.60 -40.25
N ARG A 300 -48.72 -13.81 -39.67
CA ARG A 300 -49.75 -14.87 -39.75
C ARG A 300 -50.40 -15.22 -41.12
N LYS A 301 -49.95 -16.35 -41.68
CA LYS A 301 -50.78 -17.39 -42.31
C LYS A 301 -50.16 -18.76 -41.99
N GLY A 302 -50.96 -19.72 -41.51
CA GLY A 302 -50.50 -21.07 -41.16
C GLY A 302 -50.00 -21.87 -42.37
N MET A 303 -49.13 -22.85 -42.12
CA MET A 303 -48.38 -23.61 -43.12
C MET A 303 -49.28 -24.48 -44.02
N ASN A 304 -48.93 -24.65 -45.30
CA ASN A 304 -49.69 -25.43 -46.27
C ASN A 304 -49.87 -26.93 -45.84
N PRO A 305 -51.12 -27.44 -45.74
CA PRO A 305 -51.40 -28.82 -45.30
C PRO A 305 -50.75 -29.92 -46.16
N LYS A 306 -50.52 -29.67 -47.46
CA LYS A 306 -49.87 -30.64 -48.35
C LYS A 306 -48.38 -30.82 -48.02
N LEU A 307 -47.74 -29.79 -47.47
CA LEU A 307 -46.34 -29.84 -47.07
C LEU A 307 -46.15 -30.65 -45.78
N LYS A 308 -47.09 -30.52 -44.82
CA LYS A 308 -47.12 -31.35 -43.61
C LYS A 308 -47.27 -32.83 -43.94
N ALA A 309 -48.18 -33.17 -44.85
CA ALA A 309 -48.35 -34.55 -45.31
C ALA A 309 -47.08 -35.11 -45.97
N ALA A 310 -46.36 -34.29 -46.75
CA ALA A 310 -45.12 -34.69 -47.41
C ALA A 310 -43.95 -34.88 -46.44
N LEU A 311 -43.86 -34.07 -45.38
CA LEU A 311 -42.87 -34.23 -44.31
C LEU A 311 -43.14 -35.50 -43.49
N PHE A 312 -44.41 -35.79 -43.18
CA PHE A 312 -44.80 -37.00 -42.47
C PHE A 312 -44.53 -38.27 -43.31
N ALA A 313 -44.87 -38.27 -44.60
CA ALA A 313 -44.61 -39.39 -45.51
C ALA A 313 -43.11 -39.70 -45.72
N ARG A 314 -42.22 -38.81 -45.27
CA ARG A 314 -40.76 -38.94 -45.33
C ARG A 314 -40.12 -39.23 -43.97
N ASP A 315 -40.94 -39.51 -42.95
CA ASP A 315 -40.54 -39.73 -41.56
C ASP A 315 -39.72 -38.58 -40.96
N LEU A 316 -39.89 -37.36 -41.49
CA LEU A 316 -39.22 -36.15 -40.97
C LEU A 316 -39.98 -35.53 -39.78
N ILE A 317 -41.24 -35.93 -39.59
CA ILE A 317 -42.08 -35.59 -38.44
C ILE A 317 -42.89 -36.83 -38.01
N GLU A 318 -43.15 -36.98 -36.71
CA GLU A 318 -43.77 -38.20 -36.14
C GLU A 318 -45.31 -38.26 -36.23
N SER A 319 -45.96 -37.14 -36.54
CA SER A 319 -47.42 -37.06 -36.71
C SER A 319 -47.79 -35.98 -37.72
N ILE A 320 -48.85 -36.22 -38.50
CA ILE A 320 -49.38 -35.25 -39.47
C ILE A 320 -50.01 -34.01 -38.80
N ASP A 321 -50.37 -34.14 -37.52
CA ASP A 321 -50.96 -33.07 -36.70
C ASP A 321 -49.90 -32.23 -35.95
N ALA A 322 -48.61 -32.43 -36.25
CA ALA A 322 -47.53 -31.66 -35.63
C ALA A 322 -47.71 -30.15 -35.84
N ASP A 323 -47.33 -29.36 -34.83
CA ASP A 323 -47.46 -27.91 -34.87
C ASP A 323 -46.60 -27.29 -35.99
N ASP A 324 -46.99 -26.09 -36.44
CA ASP A 324 -46.34 -25.42 -37.57
C ASP A 324 -44.85 -25.14 -37.29
N ALA A 325 -44.46 -24.99 -36.01
CA ALA A 325 -43.09 -24.79 -35.57
C ALA A 325 -42.23 -26.04 -35.75
N THR A 326 -42.74 -27.21 -35.37
CA THR A 326 -42.07 -28.51 -35.54
C THR A 326 -41.91 -28.84 -37.02
N CYS A 327 -42.95 -28.57 -37.82
CA CYS A 327 -42.89 -28.75 -39.27
C CYS A 327 -41.84 -27.83 -39.93
N GLN A 328 -41.75 -26.57 -39.48
CA GLN A 328 -40.73 -25.61 -39.95
C GLN A 328 -39.32 -26.02 -39.55
N ALA A 329 -39.13 -26.53 -38.32
CA ALA A 329 -37.84 -27.02 -37.84
C ALA A 329 -37.36 -28.24 -38.64
N ALA A 330 -38.24 -29.21 -38.89
CA ALA A 330 -37.95 -30.38 -39.72
C ALA A 330 -37.57 -29.98 -41.16
N LEU A 331 -38.32 -29.03 -41.75
CA LEU A 331 -38.02 -28.53 -43.09
C LEU A 331 -36.68 -27.79 -43.16
N ARG A 332 -36.36 -26.95 -42.16
CA ARG A 332 -35.05 -26.27 -42.07
C ARG A 332 -33.91 -27.28 -41.95
N GLY A 333 -34.09 -28.32 -41.12
CA GLY A 333 -33.11 -29.40 -41.00
C GLY A 333 -32.87 -30.10 -42.33
N TYR A 334 -33.94 -30.42 -43.06
CA TYR A 334 -33.87 -31.06 -44.38
C TYR A 334 -33.20 -30.17 -45.44
N CYS A 335 -33.55 -28.88 -45.51
CA CYS A 335 -32.92 -27.93 -46.45
C CYS A 335 -31.45 -27.64 -46.11
N ALA A 336 -31.11 -27.58 -44.82
CA ALA A 336 -29.73 -27.43 -44.36
C ALA A 336 -28.87 -28.65 -44.74
N ALA A 337 -29.41 -29.86 -44.63
CA ALA A 337 -28.73 -31.08 -45.08
C ALA A 337 -28.48 -31.09 -46.60
N LEU A 338 -29.32 -30.39 -47.38
CA LEU A 338 -29.17 -30.20 -48.83
C LEU A 338 -28.29 -29.00 -49.20
N GLY A 339 -27.75 -28.26 -48.23
CA GLY A 339 -26.91 -27.08 -48.47
C GLY A 339 -27.63 -25.92 -49.15
N ARG A 340 -28.96 -25.85 -49.08
CA ARG A 340 -29.76 -24.77 -49.70
C ARG A 340 -30.38 -23.85 -48.65
N GLY A 341 -30.20 -22.54 -48.85
CA GLY A 341 -30.83 -21.49 -48.03
C GLY A 341 -32.15 -20.99 -48.62
N ASN A 342 -33.10 -20.65 -47.74
CA ASN A 342 -34.43 -20.06 -48.00
C ASN A 342 -35.17 -20.60 -49.23
N VAL A 343 -35.96 -21.66 -49.01
CA VAL A 343 -36.81 -22.30 -50.01
C VAL A 343 -38.28 -21.90 -49.75
N THR A 344 -39.04 -21.55 -50.79
CA THR A 344 -40.49 -21.26 -50.64
C THR A 344 -41.29 -22.54 -50.37
N GLU A 345 -42.50 -22.45 -49.78
CA GLU A 345 -43.31 -23.64 -49.46
C GLU A 345 -43.64 -24.51 -50.70
N GLU A 346 -43.81 -23.90 -51.88
CA GLU A 346 -44.06 -24.63 -53.14
C GLU A 346 -42.81 -25.33 -53.68
N GLU A 347 -41.63 -24.71 -53.52
CA GLU A 347 -40.36 -25.31 -53.89
C GLU A 347 -39.98 -26.45 -52.93
N ALA A 348 -40.22 -26.27 -51.63
CA ALA A 348 -40.04 -27.30 -50.61
C ALA A 348 -40.90 -28.53 -50.91
N LEU A 349 -42.16 -28.33 -51.29
CA LEU A 349 -43.06 -29.43 -51.66
C LEU A 349 -42.56 -30.19 -52.89
N LYS A 350 -42.04 -29.51 -53.91
CA LYS A 350 -41.43 -30.14 -55.09
C LYS A 350 -40.13 -30.90 -54.75
N MET A 351 -39.31 -30.38 -53.84
CA MET A 351 -38.06 -31.04 -53.43
C MET A 351 -38.30 -32.31 -52.61
N ILE A 352 -39.33 -32.30 -51.76
CA ILE A 352 -39.70 -33.46 -50.94
C ILE A 352 -40.35 -34.55 -51.81
N THR A 353 -41.09 -34.16 -52.86
CA THR A 353 -41.81 -35.09 -53.74
C THR A 353 -41.07 -35.46 -55.03
N GLY A 354 -39.97 -34.79 -55.36
CA GLY A 354 -39.20 -34.96 -56.61
C GLY A 354 -38.07 -36.01 -56.56
N SER A 355 -37.59 -36.44 -57.73
CA SER A 355 -36.67 -37.56 -57.94
C SER A 355 -35.21 -37.35 -57.51
N GLU A 356 -34.78 -36.14 -57.17
CA GLU A 356 -33.39 -35.82 -56.75
C GLU A 356 -33.02 -36.34 -55.35
N SER A 357 -33.94 -37.01 -54.66
CA SER A 357 -33.85 -37.36 -53.24
C SER A 357 -33.42 -38.81 -52.95
N ARG A 358 -32.90 -39.55 -53.95
CA ARG A 358 -32.48 -40.96 -53.78
C ARG A 358 -31.00 -41.18 -53.41
N GLU A 359 -30.13 -40.18 -53.48
CA GLU A 359 -28.67 -40.38 -53.33
C GLU A 359 -28.06 -40.04 -51.97
N ILE A 360 -28.80 -39.46 -51.01
CA ILE A 360 -28.20 -38.92 -49.76
C ILE A 360 -28.25 -39.91 -48.57
N VAL A 361 -28.80 -41.12 -48.75
CA VAL A 361 -29.11 -42.04 -47.64
C VAL A 361 -27.90 -42.81 -47.05
N LYS A 362 -26.65 -42.51 -47.44
CA LYS A 362 -25.49 -43.31 -46.97
C LYS A 362 -24.43 -42.63 -46.10
N THR A 363 -24.51 -41.33 -45.82
CA THR A 363 -23.52 -40.70 -44.93
C THR A 363 -24.17 -39.69 -43.99
N THR A 364 -24.14 -40.07 -42.70
CA THR A 364 -24.25 -39.22 -41.51
C THR A 364 -25.53 -38.39 -41.32
N ALA A 365 -26.52 -39.00 -40.67
CA ALA A 365 -27.48 -38.31 -39.81
C ALA A 365 -27.87 -39.24 -38.65
N ALA A 366 -27.29 -38.99 -37.47
CA ALA A 366 -27.81 -39.55 -36.22
C ALA A 366 -28.99 -38.66 -35.77
N PRO A 367 -30.13 -39.25 -35.37
CA PRO A 367 -31.32 -38.49 -34.99
C PRO A 367 -31.10 -37.71 -33.69
N LEU A 368 -31.64 -36.50 -33.64
CA LEU A 368 -31.85 -35.73 -32.41
C LEU A 368 -32.69 -36.58 -31.44
N GLN A 369 -32.04 -37.18 -30.43
CA GLN A 369 -32.74 -37.82 -29.33
C GLN A 369 -33.33 -36.74 -28.43
N THR A 370 -34.66 -36.72 -28.41
CA THR A 370 -35.48 -36.23 -27.30
C THR A 370 -34.96 -36.82 -25.98
N ALA A 371 -34.98 -36.02 -24.93
CA ALA A 371 -34.45 -36.35 -23.61
C ALA A 371 -34.94 -37.73 -23.12
N LYS A 372 -34.03 -38.69 -23.01
CA LYS A 372 -34.28 -39.94 -22.27
C LYS A 372 -34.24 -39.65 -20.76
N PRO A 373 -35.14 -40.23 -19.95
CA PRO A 373 -35.00 -40.22 -18.51
C PRO A 373 -33.68 -40.91 -18.13
N VAL A 374 -32.91 -40.27 -17.26
CA VAL A 374 -31.61 -40.76 -16.79
C VAL A 374 -31.82 -42.10 -16.10
N ASN A 375 -31.43 -43.19 -16.76
CA ASN A 375 -31.37 -44.50 -16.14
C ASN A 375 -30.03 -44.58 -15.40
N ILE A 376 -30.03 -44.16 -14.12
CA ILE A 376 -28.84 -44.13 -13.27
C ILE A 376 -28.29 -45.56 -13.17
N SER A 377 -27.03 -45.75 -13.54
CA SER A 377 -26.40 -47.07 -13.46
C SER A 377 -26.37 -47.56 -12.00
N ARG A 378 -26.55 -48.87 -11.76
CA ARG A 378 -26.50 -49.46 -10.40
C ARG A 378 -25.18 -49.14 -9.67
N GLU A 379 -24.10 -48.90 -10.42
CA GLU A 379 -22.80 -48.49 -9.89
C GLU A 379 -22.79 -47.04 -9.40
N GLN A 380 -23.48 -46.12 -10.08
CA GLN A 380 -23.60 -44.72 -9.64
C GLN A 380 -24.48 -44.59 -8.39
N ILE A 381 -25.60 -45.33 -8.33
CA ILE A 381 -26.45 -45.38 -7.12
C ILE A 381 -25.67 -45.95 -5.93
N ALA A 382 -24.91 -47.03 -6.15
CA ALA A 382 -24.08 -47.64 -5.09
C ALA A 382 -22.94 -46.71 -4.64
N THR A 383 -22.41 -45.88 -5.53
CA THR A 383 -21.35 -44.93 -5.23
C THR A 383 -21.90 -43.74 -4.44
N GLU A 384 -23.02 -43.16 -4.86
CA GLU A 384 -23.71 -42.09 -4.12
C GLU A 384 -24.17 -42.54 -2.74
N GLU A 385 -24.64 -43.78 -2.62
CA GLU A 385 -25.05 -44.34 -1.33
C GLU A 385 -23.86 -44.55 -0.38
N ARG A 386 -22.69 -44.96 -0.89
CA ARG A 386 -21.46 -45.01 -0.09
C ARG A 386 -21.02 -43.63 0.37
N TYR A 387 -21.18 -42.59 -0.47
CA TYR A 387 -20.89 -41.22 -0.09
C TYR A 387 -21.83 -40.72 1.00
N ARG A 388 -23.13 -40.98 0.89
CA ARG A 388 -24.13 -40.64 1.91
C ARG A 388 -23.81 -41.26 3.26
N ILE A 389 -23.51 -42.57 3.27
CA ILE A 389 -23.17 -43.32 4.49
C ILE A 389 -21.91 -42.75 5.17
N THR A 390 -20.89 -42.43 4.37
CA THR A 390 -19.61 -41.91 4.90
C THR A 390 -19.77 -40.51 5.51
N GLU A 391 -20.56 -39.66 4.86
CA GLU A 391 -20.81 -38.28 5.32
C GLU A 391 -21.65 -38.25 6.62
N ILE A 392 -22.68 -39.10 6.72
CA ILE A 392 -23.50 -39.21 7.94
C ILE A 392 -22.66 -39.71 9.12
N LYS A 393 -21.78 -40.71 8.91
CA LYS A 393 -20.87 -41.19 9.97
C LYS A 393 -19.92 -40.11 10.45
N THR A 394 -19.26 -39.45 9.52
CA THR A 394 -18.26 -38.42 9.84
C THR A 394 -18.89 -37.26 10.63
N ARG A 395 -20.07 -36.79 10.22
CA ARG A 395 -20.76 -35.69 10.92
C ARG A 395 -21.33 -36.11 12.27
N GLY A 396 -21.87 -37.32 12.37
CA GLY A 396 -22.38 -37.85 13.65
C GLY A 396 -21.27 -38.01 14.69
N GLU A 397 -20.12 -38.56 14.29
CA GLU A 397 -18.94 -38.68 15.16
C GLU A 397 -18.42 -37.31 15.62
N LEU A 398 -18.38 -36.33 14.70
CA LEU A 398 -17.95 -34.96 15.00
C LEU A 398 -18.88 -34.25 16.00
N LEU A 399 -20.17 -34.59 15.97
CA LEU A 399 -21.18 -34.10 16.91
C LEU A 399 -21.24 -34.91 18.23
N GLY A 400 -20.39 -35.93 18.39
CA GLY A 400 -20.32 -36.76 19.59
C GLY A 400 -21.51 -37.70 19.78
N MET A 401 -22.20 -38.06 18.69
CA MET A 401 -23.31 -39.01 18.70
C MET A 401 -22.83 -40.44 18.97
N ALA A 402 -23.67 -41.25 19.62
CA ALA A 402 -23.38 -42.67 19.80
C ALA A 402 -23.45 -43.40 18.44
N SER A 403 -22.59 -44.40 18.24
CA SER A 403 -22.54 -45.15 16.97
C SER A 403 -23.86 -45.84 16.63
N GLU A 404 -24.69 -46.16 17.63
CA GLU A 404 -26.03 -46.71 17.47
C GLU A 404 -27.00 -45.71 16.80
N ASP A 405 -27.01 -44.45 17.26
CA ASP A 405 -27.85 -43.37 16.71
C ASP A 405 -27.42 -43.00 15.28
N ILE A 406 -26.11 -43.05 15.00
CA ILE A 406 -25.53 -42.83 13.67
C ILE A 406 -25.94 -43.93 12.70
N ASN A 407 -25.86 -45.20 13.12
CA ASN A 407 -26.25 -46.33 12.28
C ASN A 407 -27.76 -46.37 12.03
N ALA A 408 -28.59 -45.95 12.99
CA ALA A 408 -30.03 -45.82 12.80
C ALA A 408 -30.39 -44.78 11.71
N ALA A 409 -29.69 -43.63 11.67
CA ALA A 409 -29.87 -42.60 10.63
C ALA A 409 -29.37 -43.02 9.24
N ILE A 410 -28.56 -44.08 9.16
CA ILE A 410 -28.10 -44.67 7.91
C ILE A 410 -29.12 -45.70 7.41
N GLU A 411 -29.59 -46.57 8.31
CA GLU A 411 -30.56 -47.62 8.02
C GLU A 411 -31.96 -47.07 7.70
N ASP A 412 -32.35 -45.93 8.27
CA ASP A 412 -33.65 -45.30 8.02
C ASP A 412 -33.76 -44.57 6.67
N GLY A 413 -32.65 -44.50 5.91
CA GLY A 413 -32.67 -43.86 4.61
C GLY A 413 -32.67 -42.33 4.64
N SER A 414 -32.32 -41.67 5.76
CA SER A 414 -32.24 -40.21 5.86
C SER A 414 -31.22 -39.59 4.92
N SER A 415 -31.55 -38.46 4.30
CA SER A 415 -30.55 -37.63 3.62
C SER A 415 -29.54 -37.06 4.63
N VAL A 416 -28.36 -36.62 4.14
CA VAL A 416 -27.31 -36.05 5.02
C VAL A 416 -27.84 -34.87 5.85
N SER A 417 -28.72 -34.04 5.27
CA SER A 417 -29.34 -32.91 5.97
C SER A 417 -30.27 -33.38 7.09
N GLU A 418 -31.15 -34.34 6.80
CA GLU A 418 -32.12 -34.85 7.79
C GLU A 418 -31.45 -35.58 8.95
N ALA A 419 -30.35 -36.30 8.69
CA ALA A 419 -29.55 -36.94 9.71
C ALA A 419 -28.90 -35.91 10.66
N VAL A 420 -28.37 -34.81 10.12
CA VAL A 420 -27.78 -33.71 10.91
C VAL A 420 -28.82 -32.98 11.75
N ASP A 421 -30.02 -32.76 11.20
CA ASP A 421 -31.13 -32.15 11.95
C ASP A 421 -31.64 -33.06 13.10
N LYS A 422 -31.66 -34.39 12.88
CA LYS A 422 -31.94 -35.36 13.95
C LYS A 422 -30.87 -35.35 15.04
N PHE A 423 -29.58 -35.36 14.68
CA PHE A 423 -28.48 -35.34 15.64
C PHE A 423 -28.47 -34.07 16.48
N THR A 424 -28.68 -32.91 15.86
CA THR A 424 -28.78 -31.63 16.57
C THR A 424 -30.03 -31.57 17.46
N GLY A 425 -31.16 -32.09 16.99
CA GLY A 425 -32.37 -32.22 17.80
C GLY A 425 -32.23 -33.15 19.01
N GLU A 426 -31.46 -34.23 18.90
CA GLU A 426 -31.17 -35.14 20.02
C GLU A 426 -30.19 -34.56 21.05
N LEU A 427 -29.18 -33.81 20.61
CA LEU A 427 -28.28 -33.09 21.50
C LEU A 427 -29.04 -32.05 22.35
N VAL A 428 -30.04 -31.39 21.76
CA VAL A 428 -30.94 -30.47 22.47
C VAL A 428 -31.82 -31.22 23.49
N LYS A 429 -32.25 -32.45 23.21
CA LYS A 429 -33.06 -33.28 24.13
C LYS A 429 -32.25 -33.90 25.28
N LYS A 430 -30.95 -34.19 25.08
CA LYS A 430 -30.09 -34.90 26.04
C LYS A 430 -29.53 -34.02 27.18
N ASN A 431 -29.80 -32.71 27.22
CA ASN A 431 -29.57 -31.78 28.35
C ASN A 431 -28.34 -32.09 29.25
N LYS A 432 -27.15 -32.29 28.65
CA LYS A 432 -25.90 -32.46 29.39
C LYS A 432 -25.25 -31.08 29.62
N PRO A 433 -25.09 -30.63 30.88
CA PRO A 433 -24.43 -29.37 31.18
C PRO A 433 -22.91 -29.49 31.03
N VAL A 434 -22.28 -28.50 30.38
CA VAL A 434 -20.84 -28.28 30.50
C VAL A 434 -20.59 -27.63 31.88
N ASN A 435 -19.75 -28.28 32.69
CA ASN A 435 -19.62 -28.13 34.13
C ASN A 435 -19.39 -26.71 34.70
N ASN A 436 -20.22 -26.39 35.71
CA ASN A 436 -19.98 -25.70 36.99
C ASN A 436 -19.09 -24.45 37.08
N ILE A 437 -19.73 -23.30 37.31
CA ILE A 437 -19.21 -22.22 38.16
C ILE A 437 -20.15 -22.04 39.35
N ALA A 438 -19.60 -22.22 40.56
CA ALA A 438 -20.24 -21.93 41.84
C ALA A 438 -20.50 -20.40 42.01
N PRO A 439 -21.43 -19.97 42.88
CA PRO A 439 -21.92 -18.59 42.87
C PRO A 439 -20.87 -17.59 43.39
N ILE A 440 -20.76 -16.51 42.62
CA ILE A 440 -20.15 -15.18 42.81
C ILE A 440 -19.66 -14.87 44.23
N ASP A 441 -18.35 -14.64 44.36
CA ASP A 441 -17.78 -13.79 45.40
C ASP A 441 -16.97 -12.64 44.75
N SER A 442 -17.07 -11.45 45.35
CA SER A 442 -16.90 -10.16 44.68
C SER A 442 -15.48 -9.86 44.17
N SER A 443 -15.38 -9.17 43.02
CA SER A 443 -14.13 -8.73 42.37
C SER A 443 -13.28 -7.75 43.21
N VAL A 444 -13.84 -7.23 44.30
CA VAL A 444 -13.22 -6.24 45.17
C VAL A 444 -12.18 -6.88 46.09
N ASP A 445 -12.34 -8.17 46.46
CA ASP A 445 -11.40 -8.86 47.35
C ASP A 445 -10.12 -9.33 46.65
N LYS A 446 -10.17 -9.65 45.35
CA LYS A 446 -8.97 -10.06 44.59
C LYS A 446 -8.01 -8.90 44.34
N PHE A 447 -8.53 -7.69 44.13
CA PHE A 447 -7.72 -6.47 43.99
C PHE A 447 -7.04 -6.11 45.32
N ASN A 448 -7.77 -6.18 46.43
CA ASN A 448 -7.25 -5.89 47.76
C ASN A 448 -6.26 -6.95 48.25
N ALA A 449 -6.49 -8.23 47.94
CA ALA A 449 -5.57 -9.32 48.23
C ALA A 449 -4.28 -9.21 47.40
N GLY A 450 -4.38 -8.83 46.12
CA GLY A 450 -3.23 -8.63 45.23
C GLY A 450 -2.36 -7.43 45.61
N ALA A 451 -2.98 -6.30 45.99
CA ALA A 451 -2.26 -5.10 46.44
C ALA A 451 -1.54 -5.33 47.78
N SER A 452 -2.18 -6.02 48.72
CA SER A 452 -1.58 -6.36 50.02
C SER A 452 -0.44 -7.37 49.89
N ALA A 453 -0.57 -8.36 48.99
CA ALA A 453 0.48 -9.33 48.68
C ALA A 453 1.70 -8.68 48.01
N ALA A 454 1.50 -7.69 47.12
CA ALA A 454 2.57 -6.97 46.44
C ALA A 454 3.37 -6.05 47.37
N ILE A 455 2.71 -5.43 48.36
CA ILE A 455 3.38 -4.62 49.38
C ILE A 455 4.16 -5.52 50.36
N CYS A 456 3.58 -6.65 50.78
CA CYS A 456 4.25 -7.64 51.63
C CYS A 456 5.50 -8.22 50.97
N ALA A 457 5.45 -8.54 49.67
CA ALA A 457 6.61 -9.05 48.92
C ALA A 457 7.75 -8.02 48.79
N ARG A 458 7.42 -6.73 48.77
CA ARG A 458 8.40 -5.64 48.60
C ARG A 458 9.13 -5.29 49.89
N VAL A 459 8.47 -5.45 51.04
CA VAL A 459 9.11 -5.25 52.35
C VAL A 459 9.86 -6.50 52.80
N ALA A 460 9.37 -7.70 52.46
CA ALA A 460 10.12 -8.95 52.64
C ALA A 460 11.46 -8.96 51.88
N GLY A 461 11.51 -8.37 50.67
CA GLY A 461 12.74 -8.28 49.89
C GLY A 461 13.77 -7.25 50.38
N VAL A 462 13.44 -6.40 51.36
CA VAL A 462 14.33 -5.35 51.89
C VAL A 462 14.85 -5.68 53.30
N LEU A 463 14.21 -6.59 54.03
CA LEU A 463 14.67 -7.00 55.38
C LEU A 463 15.56 -8.25 55.39
N PHE A 464 15.66 -8.99 54.28
CA PHE A 464 16.47 -10.19 54.16
C PHE A 464 17.56 -10.03 53.10
N GLU A 465 18.69 -9.45 53.51
CA GLU A 465 19.97 -9.72 52.87
C GLU A 465 20.50 -11.07 53.40
N GLY A 466 19.93 -12.15 52.89
CA GLY A 466 20.35 -13.50 53.26
C GLY A 466 19.53 -14.53 52.50
N GLU A 467 20.19 -15.44 51.80
CA GLU A 467 19.55 -16.51 51.05
C GLU A 467 18.61 -17.33 51.98
N GLY A 468 17.28 -17.19 51.79
CA GLY A 468 16.34 -18.28 52.07
C GLY A 468 15.45 -18.26 53.33
N GLU A 469 15.32 -17.20 54.11
CA GLU A 469 14.37 -17.19 55.25
C GLU A 469 12.99 -16.57 54.94
N GLN A 470 11.92 -17.25 55.37
CA GLN A 470 10.53 -16.79 55.23
C GLN A 470 10.17 -15.74 56.30
N MET A 471 9.44 -14.71 55.88
CA MET A 471 8.96 -13.60 56.73
C MET A 471 7.99 -14.09 57.82
N ASP A 472 8.20 -13.66 59.06
CA ASP A 472 7.34 -14.03 60.19
C ASP A 472 5.91 -13.46 60.07
N GLU A 473 4.94 -14.16 60.67
CA GLU A 473 3.51 -13.84 60.58
C GLU A 473 3.12 -12.52 61.28
N GLU A 474 3.86 -12.10 62.32
CA GLU A 474 3.63 -10.87 63.08
C GLU A 474 4.04 -9.64 62.26
N THR A 475 5.20 -9.70 61.61
CA THR A 475 5.71 -8.68 60.68
C THR A 475 4.77 -8.51 59.49
N ARG A 476 4.26 -9.61 58.93
CA ARG A 476 3.24 -9.61 57.85
C ARG A 476 1.93 -8.96 58.29
N THR A 477 1.54 -9.17 59.54
CA THR A 477 0.32 -8.58 60.12
C THR A 477 0.46 -7.07 60.33
N ASN A 478 1.62 -6.60 60.78
CA ASN A 478 1.90 -5.18 60.97
C ASN A 478 1.95 -4.41 59.64
N LEU A 479 2.52 -5.01 58.59
CA LEU A 479 2.52 -4.46 57.23
C LEU A 479 1.12 -4.36 56.61
N ASN A 480 0.27 -5.35 56.86
CA ASN A 480 -1.13 -5.30 56.42
C ASN A 480 -1.93 -4.23 57.16
N LYS A 481 -1.71 -4.03 58.47
CA LYS A 481 -2.30 -2.90 59.21
C LYS A 481 -1.84 -1.55 58.66
N TYR A 482 -0.59 -1.45 58.21
CA TYR A 482 -0.04 -0.25 57.60
C TYR A 482 -0.63 0.04 56.21
N GLY A 483 -0.73 -0.96 55.33
CA GLY A 483 -1.39 -0.80 54.02
C GLY A 483 -2.86 -0.38 54.14
N GLN A 484 -3.54 -0.79 55.21
CA GLN A 484 -4.91 -0.38 55.49
C GLN A 484 -5.04 1.09 55.96
N SER A 485 -4.03 1.66 56.62
CA SER A 485 -4.07 3.06 57.09
C SER A 485 -3.95 4.09 55.96
N LEU A 486 -3.44 3.67 54.80
CA LEU A 486 -3.30 4.49 53.59
C LEU A 486 -4.55 4.45 52.69
N LYS A 487 -5.48 3.53 52.95
CA LYS A 487 -6.62 3.17 52.07
C LYS A 487 -7.62 4.31 51.81
N ASN A 488 -7.56 5.41 52.56
CA ASN A 488 -8.49 6.54 52.46
C ASN A 488 -7.81 7.94 52.51
N ARG A 489 -6.49 8.05 52.31
CA ARG A 489 -5.81 9.36 52.31
C ARG A 489 -5.82 9.99 50.91
N ARG A 490 -6.07 11.31 50.84
CA ARG A 490 -6.07 12.06 49.57
C ARG A 490 -4.63 12.25 49.09
N VAL A 491 -4.45 12.34 47.77
CA VAL A 491 -3.15 12.56 47.11
C VAL A 491 -2.41 13.78 47.68
N ILE A 492 -3.14 14.85 48.02
CA ILE A 492 -2.59 16.06 48.65
C ILE A 492 -1.96 15.80 50.04
N ASP A 493 -2.48 14.83 50.80
CA ASP A 493 -2.01 14.49 52.15
C ASP A 493 -0.73 13.63 52.10
N LEU A 494 -0.58 12.82 51.04
CA LEU A 494 0.66 12.08 50.75
C LEU A 494 1.78 13.02 50.27
N ILE A 495 1.44 14.00 49.43
CA ILE A 495 2.36 15.05 48.97
C ILE A 495 2.84 15.90 50.16
N ARG A 496 1.96 16.27 51.10
CA ARG A 496 2.35 16.99 52.33
C ARG A 496 3.33 16.20 53.20
N GLY A 497 3.16 14.88 53.32
CA GLY A 497 4.10 14.01 54.04
C GLY A 497 5.50 13.99 53.39
N GLN A 498 5.55 13.97 52.07
CA GLN A 498 6.80 14.00 51.31
C GLN A 498 7.51 15.36 51.40
N LEU A 499 6.76 16.47 51.39
CA LEU A 499 7.33 17.81 51.54
C LEU A 499 7.88 18.05 52.96
N LYS A 500 7.25 17.47 54.00
CA LYS A 500 7.79 17.46 55.37
C LYS A 500 9.10 16.65 55.48
N SER A 501 9.25 15.55 54.71
CA SER A 501 10.48 14.73 54.68
C SER A 501 11.71 15.45 54.09
N GLN A 502 11.48 16.55 53.36
CA GLN A 502 12.51 17.40 52.76
C GLN A 502 12.76 18.68 53.57
N ASN A 503 12.39 18.69 54.86
CA ASN A 503 12.54 19.83 55.77
C ASN A 503 11.79 21.11 55.34
N MET A 504 10.80 21.00 54.45
CA MET A 504 9.93 22.14 54.13
C MET A 504 8.82 22.27 55.18
N ARG A 505 8.63 23.49 55.70
CA ARG A 505 7.71 23.75 56.81
C ARG A 505 6.26 23.71 56.31
N VAL A 506 5.51 22.70 56.72
CA VAL A 506 4.05 22.58 56.49
C VAL A 506 3.41 22.35 57.85
N THR A 507 2.43 23.16 58.25
CA THR A 507 1.85 23.13 59.61
C THR A 507 0.95 21.89 59.86
N GLU A 508 1.21 21.25 61.01
CA GLU A 508 0.50 20.21 61.81
C GLU A 508 0.15 18.88 61.11
N ASP A 509 0.18 17.68 61.71
CA ASP A 509 0.79 17.15 62.95
C ASP A 509 1.11 15.64 62.70
N ASP A 510 1.82 14.98 63.63
CA ASP A 510 2.24 13.56 63.70
C ASP A 510 3.68 13.21 63.24
N ASN A 511 4.54 13.07 64.26
CA ASN A 511 6.00 12.87 64.24
C ASN A 511 6.49 11.41 64.04
N ALA A 512 5.61 10.45 63.83
CA ALA A 512 6.01 9.03 63.75
C ALA A 512 6.50 8.60 62.34
N ASP A 513 6.07 9.29 61.28
CA ASP A 513 6.31 8.87 59.89
C ASP A 513 7.65 9.36 59.31
N ALA A 514 8.27 10.38 59.91
CA ALA A 514 9.48 11.01 59.40
C ALA A 514 10.76 10.18 59.64
N LYS A 515 10.78 9.34 60.69
CA LYS A 515 11.97 8.58 61.09
C LYS A 515 12.20 7.35 60.20
N LEU A 516 11.14 6.79 59.64
CA LEU A 516 11.17 5.61 58.77
C LEU A 516 11.61 5.97 57.34
N TYR A 517 11.27 7.18 56.86
CA TYR A 517 11.67 7.68 55.54
C TYR A 517 13.18 7.92 55.39
N LEU A 518 13.87 8.24 56.50
CA LEU A 518 15.32 8.42 56.55
C LEU A 518 16.08 7.10 56.29
N GLN A 519 15.54 5.95 56.70
CA GLN A 519 16.14 4.65 56.40
C GLN A 519 15.95 4.25 54.93
N THR A 520 14.79 4.57 54.34
CA THR A 520 14.52 4.27 52.92
C THR A 520 15.31 5.16 51.97
N ALA A 521 15.59 6.42 52.35
CA ALA A 521 16.36 7.35 51.51
C ALA A 521 17.83 6.92 51.28
N GLN A 522 18.44 6.17 52.21
CA GLN A 522 19.79 5.61 52.01
C GLN A 522 19.83 4.49 50.96
N ILE A 523 18.71 3.79 50.74
CA ILE A 523 18.58 2.71 49.74
C ILE A 523 18.49 3.29 48.31
N PHE A 524 17.92 4.50 48.15
CA PHE A 524 17.74 5.15 46.86
C PHE A 524 19.06 5.66 46.21
N ALA A 525 20.17 5.71 46.95
CA ALA A 525 21.44 6.21 46.43
C ALA A 525 22.27 5.15 45.65
N ALA A 526 21.89 3.86 45.66
CA ALA A 526 22.79 2.78 45.20
C ALA A 526 22.28 1.90 44.03
N GLY A 527 21.09 2.12 43.47
CA GLY A 527 20.50 1.22 42.46
C GLY A 527 20.22 1.88 41.11
N GLY A 528 20.97 1.51 40.07
CA GLY A 528 20.78 2.02 38.70
C GLY A 528 19.47 1.60 38.04
N SER A 529 18.86 2.58 37.36
CA SER A 529 17.87 2.52 36.26
C SER A 529 16.98 1.26 36.17
N ARG A 530 15.78 1.31 36.78
CA ARG A 530 14.58 0.57 36.34
C ARG A 530 13.30 1.31 36.79
N ASN A 531 12.47 1.70 35.83
CA ASN A 531 11.30 2.54 36.07
C ASN A 531 10.13 1.78 36.76
N SER A 532 9.65 2.31 37.88
CA SER A 532 8.41 1.94 38.58
C SER A 532 7.56 3.20 38.79
N ARG A 533 6.25 3.09 39.07
CA ARG A 533 5.32 4.23 39.24
C ARG A 533 5.58 5.14 40.47
N GLY A 534 6.80 5.13 41.01
CA GLY A 534 7.33 6.12 41.96
C GLY A 534 8.24 7.17 41.31
N ASP A 535 8.56 7.06 40.01
CA ASP A 535 9.53 7.93 39.33
C ASP A 535 8.88 9.21 38.76
N HIS A 536 8.30 10.04 39.62
CA HIS A 536 7.82 11.37 39.24
C HIS A 536 8.89 12.29 38.56
N PRO A 537 10.21 12.15 38.81
CA PRO A 537 11.24 12.90 38.10
C PRO A 537 11.38 12.57 36.60
N ASP A 538 11.01 11.35 36.17
CA ASP A 538 11.19 10.86 34.79
C ASP A 538 10.02 11.20 33.86
N LEU A 539 8.86 11.56 34.41
CA LEU A 539 7.71 12.02 33.63
C LEU A 539 7.95 13.41 33.03
N LEU A 540 8.59 14.31 33.78
CA LEU A 540 8.89 15.67 33.31
C LEU A 540 9.95 15.65 32.20
N SER A 541 11.00 14.84 32.33
CA SER A 541 12.04 14.71 31.30
C SER A 541 11.49 14.12 29.99
N SER A 542 10.59 13.14 30.08
CA SER A 542 9.88 12.60 28.90
C SER A 542 8.99 13.64 28.21
N LEU A 543 8.27 14.45 28.98
CA LEU A 543 7.41 15.52 28.45
C LEU A 543 8.23 16.63 27.79
N THR A 544 9.32 17.05 28.44
CA THR A 544 10.29 18.02 27.91
C THR A 544 10.88 17.55 26.59
N ASN A 545 11.35 16.30 26.52
CA ASN A 545 11.90 15.73 25.28
C ASN A 545 10.87 15.69 24.14
N LYS A 546 9.60 15.40 24.47
CA LYS A 546 8.51 15.45 23.50
C LYS A 546 8.22 16.87 23.02
N ALA A 547 8.33 17.87 23.89
CA ALA A 547 8.17 19.28 23.53
C ALA A 547 9.32 19.76 22.62
N LEU A 548 10.57 19.45 22.96
CA LEU A 548 11.75 19.77 22.14
C LEU A 548 11.65 19.15 20.74
N THR A 549 11.28 17.87 20.67
CA THR A 549 11.14 17.14 19.38
C THR A 549 10.03 17.75 18.52
N ARG A 550 8.93 18.22 19.11
CA ARG A 550 7.90 18.97 18.36
C ARG A 550 8.43 20.31 17.84
N GLY A 551 9.25 21.02 18.61
CA GLY A 551 9.90 22.26 18.17
C GLY A 551 10.83 22.05 16.96
N ALA A 552 11.59 20.95 16.96
CA ALA A 552 12.43 20.55 15.82
C ALA A 552 11.62 20.34 14.54
N ILE A 553 10.50 19.62 14.62
CA ILE A 553 9.65 19.32 13.46
C ILE A 553 8.97 20.58 12.90
N LEU A 554 8.61 21.53 13.77
CA LEU A 554 7.98 22.80 13.38
C LEU A 554 8.94 23.79 12.72
N ALA A 555 10.26 23.59 12.84
CA ALA A 555 11.24 24.44 12.18
C ALA A 555 11.30 24.11 10.68
N GLU A 556 10.64 24.92 9.86
CA GLU A 556 10.73 24.84 8.40
C GLU A 556 12.08 25.43 7.96
N VAL A 557 13.03 24.56 7.64
CA VAL A 557 14.36 24.95 7.16
C VAL A 557 14.62 24.53 5.72
N SER A 558 15.22 25.41 4.91
CA SER A 558 15.44 25.21 3.48
C SER A 558 16.79 24.57 3.16
N TYR A 559 17.81 24.84 3.99
CA TYR A 559 19.22 24.50 3.69
C TYR A 559 19.47 23.03 3.33
N PRO A 560 18.79 22.00 3.90
CA PRO A 560 19.05 20.61 3.54
C PRO A 560 18.64 20.26 2.11
N GLN A 561 17.83 21.09 1.45
CA GLN A 561 17.36 20.85 0.08
C GLN A 561 18.42 21.22 -0.96
N TRP A 562 19.32 22.15 -0.63
CA TRP A 562 20.24 22.76 -1.59
C TRP A 562 21.72 22.76 -1.16
N THR A 563 22.03 22.36 0.07
CA THR A 563 23.40 22.12 0.54
C THR A 563 23.70 20.61 0.67
N SER A 564 24.98 20.27 0.79
CA SER A 564 25.44 18.89 0.95
C SER A 564 26.05 18.66 2.33
N ARG A 565 25.74 17.52 2.95
CA ARG A 565 26.32 17.13 4.24
C ARG A 565 27.60 16.33 4.01
N ILE A 566 28.67 16.70 4.70
CA ILE A 566 29.91 15.89 4.76
C ILE A 566 30.00 15.14 6.09
N GLU A 567 31.02 14.29 6.21
CA GLU A 567 31.26 13.51 7.44
C GLU A 567 31.38 14.38 8.68
N ASP A 568 30.90 13.85 9.80
CA ASP A 568 30.92 14.55 11.09
C ASP A 568 32.36 14.88 11.52
N LEU A 569 32.52 16.08 12.09
CA LEU A 569 33.79 16.60 12.55
C LEU A 569 34.17 15.96 13.89
N PRO A 570 35.40 15.46 14.04
CA PRO A 570 35.83 14.83 15.30
C PRO A 570 35.99 15.87 16.41
N ASP A 571 36.47 17.08 16.09
CA ASP A 571 36.79 18.13 17.05
C ASP A 571 36.55 19.55 16.49
N PHE A 572 36.91 20.57 17.28
CA PHE A 572 36.83 21.99 16.91
C PHE A 572 38.00 22.47 16.04
N LYS A 573 38.91 21.57 15.63
CA LYS A 573 40.03 21.97 14.77
C LYS A 573 39.52 22.06 13.33
N PRO A 574 40.02 23.02 12.54
CA PRO A 574 39.75 23.05 11.11
C PRO A 574 40.09 21.70 10.45
N LYS A 575 39.09 21.04 9.88
CA LYS A 575 39.28 19.83 9.07
C LYS A 575 39.42 20.24 7.63
N HIS A 576 40.55 19.91 7.06
CA HIS A 576 40.81 20.05 5.64
C HIS A 576 40.11 18.94 4.86
N PHE A 577 39.45 19.29 3.77
CA PHE A 577 38.85 18.34 2.84
C PHE A 577 39.13 18.79 1.40
N VAL A 578 39.27 17.79 0.53
CA VAL A 578 39.64 17.99 -0.87
C VAL A 578 38.43 17.69 -1.73
N ASP A 579 38.13 18.60 -2.66
CA ASP A 579 37.13 18.39 -3.68
C ASP A 579 37.64 17.41 -4.75
N VAL A 580 36.87 16.38 -5.07
CA VAL A 580 37.21 15.40 -6.11
C VAL A 580 36.55 15.86 -7.40
N GLY A 581 37.32 16.53 -8.26
CA GLY A 581 36.81 16.97 -9.56
C GLY A 581 36.24 15.81 -10.39
N ILE A 582 35.21 16.08 -11.19
CA ILE A 582 34.63 15.08 -12.09
C ILE A 582 35.50 14.91 -13.34
N PHE A 583 35.86 13.65 -13.66
CA PHE A 583 36.47 13.29 -14.93
C PHE A 583 35.41 13.24 -16.04
N ARG A 584 35.64 13.94 -17.15
CA ARG A 584 34.64 14.05 -18.24
C ARG A 584 35.00 13.32 -19.52
N ALA A 585 36.28 13.16 -19.80
CA ALA A 585 36.78 12.39 -20.93
C ALA A 585 38.02 11.62 -20.49
N LEU A 586 38.19 10.44 -21.04
CA LEU A 586 39.44 9.70 -20.95
C LEU A 586 40.37 10.23 -22.04
N ASP A 587 41.66 10.37 -21.71
CA ASP A 587 42.66 10.69 -22.71
C ASP A 587 42.77 9.53 -23.70
N ALA A 588 42.89 9.84 -24.99
CA ALA A 588 43.22 8.84 -25.99
C ALA A 588 44.63 8.31 -25.74
N ILE A 589 44.77 6.99 -25.65
CA ILE A 589 46.04 6.28 -25.43
C ILE A 589 46.35 5.51 -26.71
N GLN A 590 47.60 5.61 -27.21
CA GLN A 590 48.05 4.83 -28.37
C GLN A 590 48.30 3.36 -27.97
N GLU A 591 48.21 2.43 -28.93
CA GLU A 591 48.44 1.01 -28.66
C GLU A 591 49.89 0.79 -28.18
N GLY A 592 50.06 0.42 -26.91
CA GLY A 592 51.36 0.24 -26.24
C GLY A 592 51.82 1.38 -25.32
N GLU A 593 51.05 2.48 -25.21
CA GLU A 593 51.29 3.51 -24.18
C GLU A 593 50.65 3.12 -22.83
N ASP A 594 51.36 3.40 -21.73
CA ASP A 594 50.82 3.22 -20.39
C ASP A 594 49.68 4.22 -20.12
N PHE A 595 48.71 3.81 -19.29
CA PHE A 595 47.63 4.70 -18.85
C PHE A 595 48.21 5.93 -18.17
N LYS A 596 47.82 7.12 -18.63
CA LYS A 596 48.18 8.38 -17.97
C LYS A 596 47.53 8.43 -16.60
N GLU A 597 48.35 8.55 -15.56
CA GLU A 597 47.87 8.75 -14.19
C GLU A 597 47.23 10.14 -14.09
N LEU A 598 45.90 10.17 -14.04
CA LEU A 598 45.16 11.36 -13.66
C LEU A 598 45.36 11.57 -12.16
N LYS A 599 46.26 12.49 -11.81
CA LYS A 599 46.45 12.88 -10.42
C LYS A 599 45.16 13.50 -9.90
N PHE A 600 44.74 13.10 -8.70
CA PHE A 600 43.88 13.97 -7.89
C PHE A 600 44.70 15.23 -7.60
N GLU A 601 44.64 16.22 -8.49
CA GLU A 601 45.27 17.51 -8.26
C GLU A 601 44.63 18.07 -6.98
N SER A 602 45.42 18.07 -5.90
CA SER A 602 45.07 18.52 -4.55
C SER A 602 44.88 20.03 -4.53
N ALA A 603 43.91 20.54 -5.27
CA ALA A 603 43.95 21.91 -5.71
C ALA A 603 43.01 22.86 -4.97
N ILE A 604 42.12 22.37 -4.13
CA ILE A 604 41.32 23.23 -3.25
C ILE A 604 41.25 22.59 -1.87
N ASN A 605 42.15 23.02 -0.98
CA ASN A 605 42.21 22.55 0.40
C ASN A 605 41.23 23.31 1.28
N ASN A 606 39.93 23.09 1.10
CA ASN A 606 38.92 23.78 1.90
C ASN A 606 38.98 23.30 3.35
N TRP A 607 38.64 24.19 4.28
CA TRP A 607 38.56 23.83 5.68
C TRP A 607 37.18 24.16 6.22
N ILE A 608 36.73 23.29 7.12
CA ILE A 608 35.49 23.47 7.86
C ILE A 608 35.81 23.33 9.34
N LYS A 609 35.21 24.20 10.15
CA LYS A 609 35.38 24.21 11.59
C LYS A 609 33.99 24.25 12.23
N ALA A 610 33.79 23.41 13.24
CA ALA A 610 32.58 23.49 14.05
C ALA A 610 32.67 24.68 15.02
N ASP A 611 31.57 25.41 15.17
CA ASP A 611 31.35 26.35 16.27
C ASP A 611 30.25 25.81 17.20
N ARG A 612 30.18 26.37 18.41
CA ARG A 612 29.29 25.90 19.49
C ARG A 612 28.18 26.91 19.72
N TYR A 613 26.94 26.44 19.69
CA TYR A 613 25.76 27.23 19.99
C TYR A 613 24.90 26.50 21.00
N GLY A 614 24.35 27.20 21.99
CA GLY A 614 23.43 26.59 22.93
C GLY A 614 22.81 27.59 23.87
N ASP A 615 21.57 27.31 24.23
CA ASP A 615 20.74 28.10 25.13
C ASP A 615 20.01 27.17 26.11
N MET A 616 19.56 27.72 27.24
CA MET A 616 18.84 26.97 28.27
C MET A 616 17.57 27.68 28.73
N VAL A 617 16.53 26.91 29.03
CA VAL A 617 15.25 27.39 29.56
C VAL A 617 15.03 26.80 30.95
N GLY A 618 14.62 27.63 31.92
CA GLY A 618 14.43 27.23 33.32
C GLY A 618 12.97 27.13 33.74
N LEU A 619 12.62 26.09 34.49
CA LEU A 619 11.36 25.94 35.22
C LEU A 619 11.58 26.38 36.67
N THR A 620 11.02 27.53 37.06
CA THR A 620 11.14 28.08 38.41
C THR A 620 10.02 27.62 39.34
N VAL A 621 10.20 27.77 40.65
CA VAL A 621 9.19 27.40 41.65
C VAL A 621 7.97 28.31 41.55
N GLU A 622 8.16 29.58 41.22
CA GLU A 622 7.09 30.55 41.00
C GLU A 622 6.18 30.11 39.85
N MET A 623 6.75 29.67 38.72
CA MET A 623 5.96 29.14 37.58
C MET A 623 5.14 27.90 37.96
N LEU A 624 5.60 27.10 38.92
CA LEU A 624 4.88 25.92 39.42
C LEU A 624 3.76 26.32 40.39
N VAL A 625 3.96 27.36 41.19
CA VAL A 625 2.96 27.92 42.11
C VAL A 625 1.85 28.64 41.34
N ASP A 626 2.21 29.31 40.25
CA ASP A 626 1.30 30.13 39.42
C ASP A 626 0.65 29.33 38.26
N ASP A 627 0.91 28.02 38.15
CA ASP A 627 0.39 27.12 37.09
C ASP A 627 0.76 27.51 35.64
N ASP A 628 1.89 28.20 35.43
CA ASP A 628 2.36 28.64 34.09
C ASP A 628 3.21 27.58 33.36
N LEU A 629 2.77 26.32 33.41
CA LEU A 629 3.44 25.21 32.71
C LEU A 629 3.30 25.33 31.17
N GLY A 630 2.28 26.07 30.71
CA GLY A 630 2.07 26.38 29.30
C GLY A 630 3.12 27.34 28.73
N GLY A 631 3.57 28.33 29.49
CA GLY A 631 4.68 29.22 29.12
C GLY A 631 5.99 28.47 28.92
N PHE A 632 6.34 27.61 29.88
CA PHE A 632 7.55 26.77 29.83
C PHE A 632 7.55 25.84 28.59
N ALA A 633 6.43 25.16 28.31
CA ALA A 633 6.31 24.28 27.14
C ALA A 633 6.40 25.00 25.79
N ARG A 634 6.04 26.30 25.73
CA ARG A 634 6.24 27.14 24.53
C ARG A 634 7.71 27.51 24.35
N GLN A 635 8.38 27.93 25.42
CA GLN A 635 9.80 28.28 25.38
C GLN A 635 10.67 27.08 24.99
N LEU A 636 10.39 25.88 25.51
CA LEU A 636 11.07 24.65 25.10
C LEU A 636 10.96 24.39 23.59
N ARG A 637 9.76 24.55 23.00
CA ARG A 637 9.60 24.39 21.55
C ARG A 637 10.41 25.43 20.77
N SER A 638 10.36 26.68 21.21
CA SER A 638 11.09 27.78 20.57
C SER A 638 12.60 27.55 20.59
N LEU A 639 13.13 26.93 21.65
CA LEU A 639 14.56 26.64 21.80
C LEU A 639 15.09 25.73 20.68
N THR A 640 14.39 24.63 20.39
CA THR A 640 14.80 23.71 19.31
C THR A 640 14.54 24.28 17.92
N THR A 641 13.50 25.10 17.76
CA THR A 641 13.27 25.83 16.51
C THR A 641 14.41 26.83 16.25
N ALA A 642 14.83 27.59 17.26
CA ALA A 642 15.94 28.53 17.16
C ALA A 642 17.25 27.84 16.75
N ALA A 643 17.56 26.69 17.35
CA ALA A 643 18.76 25.91 17.00
C ALA A 643 18.81 25.57 15.50
N ARG A 644 17.71 25.09 14.91
CA ARG A 644 17.66 24.78 13.47
C ARG A 644 17.76 26.01 12.58
N LEU A 645 17.17 27.13 13.01
CA LEU A 645 17.25 28.40 12.31
C LEU A 645 18.66 29.01 12.35
N THR A 646 19.41 28.81 13.44
CA THR A 646 20.82 29.23 13.52
C THR A 646 21.66 28.58 12.43
N ILE A 647 21.46 27.29 12.15
CA ILE A 647 22.17 26.58 11.08
C ILE A 647 21.87 27.21 9.73
N GLN A 648 20.59 27.45 9.43
CA GLN A 648 20.16 28.08 8.18
C GLN A 648 20.76 29.48 8.02
N ARG A 649 20.72 30.29 9.07
CA ARG A 649 21.25 31.65 9.06
C ARG A 649 22.74 31.66 8.76
N ASP A 650 23.54 30.85 9.46
CA ASP A 650 24.99 30.83 9.25
C ASP A 650 25.37 30.34 7.84
N ILE A 651 24.58 29.44 7.25
CA ILE A 651 24.72 29.03 5.83
C ILE A 651 24.42 30.20 4.88
N LEU A 652 23.33 30.93 5.11
CA LEU A 652 22.96 32.08 4.29
C LEU A 652 23.95 33.23 4.45
N ASP A 653 24.43 33.48 5.68
CA ASP A 653 25.49 34.45 5.96
C ASP A 653 26.73 34.18 5.10
N LEU A 654 27.17 32.91 5.02
CA LEU A 654 28.30 32.52 4.18
C LEU A 654 28.02 32.73 2.69
N LEU A 655 26.83 32.35 2.22
CA LEU A 655 26.42 32.49 0.81
C LEU A 655 26.40 33.96 0.37
N TYR A 656 25.76 34.84 1.16
CA TYR A 656 25.59 36.25 0.84
C TYR A 656 26.84 37.10 1.13
N ALA A 657 27.71 36.68 2.06
CA ALA A 657 28.99 37.34 2.31
C ALA A 657 29.92 37.27 1.08
N ASN A 658 29.74 36.27 0.21
CA ASN A 658 30.52 36.07 -1.01
C ASN A 658 32.05 36.11 -0.77
N PRO A 659 32.60 35.29 0.15
CA PRO A 659 34.01 35.36 0.50
C PRO A 659 34.92 34.91 -0.66
N THR A 660 36.19 35.31 -0.59
CA THR A 660 37.22 34.91 -1.55
C THR A 660 37.61 33.45 -1.35
N MET A 661 37.55 32.66 -2.42
CA MET A 661 38.04 31.28 -2.44
C MET A 661 39.57 31.25 -2.51
N MET A 662 40.18 30.07 -2.32
CA MET A 662 41.64 29.92 -2.36
C MET A 662 42.27 30.17 -3.74
N ASP A 663 41.48 30.21 -4.81
CA ASP A 663 41.93 30.64 -6.14
C ASP A 663 42.12 32.17 -6.27
N GLY A 664 41.85 32.92 -5.20
CA GLY A 664 42.00 34.37 -5.15
C GLY A 664 40.81 35.16 -5.70
N ASN A 665 39.77 34.49 -6.20
CA ASN A 665 38.55 35.12 -6.69
C ASN A 665 37.41 35.00 -5.66
N ALA A 666 36.47 35.96 -5.68
CA ALA A 666 35.24 35.85 -4.91
C ALA A 666 34.42 34.63 -5.35
N PHE A 667 33.69 34.01 -4.42
CA PHE A 667 32.86 32.84 -4.69
C PHE A 667 31.98 33.03 -5.93
N PHE A 668 31.26 34.14 -6.01
CA PHE A 668 30.59 34.66 -7.21
C PHE A 668 31.46 35.70 -7.90
N SER A 669 31.99 35.38 -9.09
CA SER A 669 32.90 36.26 -9.83
C SER A 669 32.81 36.07 -11.34
N ALA A 670 33.38 37.02 -12.09
CA ALA A 670 33.42 36.94 -13.55
C ALA A 670 34.37 35.85 -14.02
N ALA A 671 35.44 35.61 -13.28
CA ALA A 671 36.38 34.52 -13.51
C ALA A 671 35.70 33.14 -13.40
N HIS A 672 34.77 32.98 -12.45
CA HIS A 672 33.98 31.76 -12.26
C HIS A 672 32.78 31.65 -13.21
N ALA A 673 32.45 32.72 -13.95
CA ALA A 673 31.29 32.82 -14.82
C ALA A 673 29.95 32.44 -14.16
N ASN A 674 29.87 32.48 -12.83
CA ASN A 674 28.78 31.95 -12.01
C ASN A 674 27.86 33.03 -11.42
N TYR A 675 27.84 34.23 -12.02
CA TYR A 675 26.86 35.26 -11.66
C TYR A 675 26.33 36.04 -12.88
N ILE A 676 25.22 36.75 -12.68
CA ILE A 676 24.62 37.72 -13.62
C ILE A 676 24.56 39.07 -12.93
N ALA A 677 25.32 40.05 -13.43
CA ALA A 677 25.49 41.37 -12.83
C ALA A 677 24.20 42.20 -12.75
N SER A 678 24.17 43.16 -11.81
CA SER A 678 23.09 44.14 -11.66
C SER A 678 22.91 44.96 -12.95
N GLY A 679 21.67 45.00 -13.47
CA GLY A 679 21.32 45.66 -14.75
C GLY A 679 21.19 44.71 -15.95
N SER A 680 21.69 43.47 -15.85
CA SER A 680 21.35 42.36 -16.75
C SER A 680 20.61 41.23 -16.04
N GLY A 681 20.58 41.29 -14.70
CA GLY A 681 19.74 40.48 -13.83
C GLY A 681 18.28 40.89 -13.91
N GLY A 682 17.41 40.04 -13.38
CA GLY A 682 15.99 40.36 -13.27
C GLY A 682 15.20 39.29 -12.53
N ALA A 683 13.90 39.55 -12.35
CA ALA A 683 12.97 38.56 -11.80
C ALA A 683 13.04 37.24 -12.58
N ILE A 684 12.74 36.16 -11.89
CA ILE A 684 12.76 34.81 -12.46
C ILE A 684 11.83 34.73 -13.68
N SER A 685 12.39 34.30 -14.80
CA SER A 685 11.68 34.20 -16.08
C SER A 685 12.32 33.13 -16.95
N ALA A 686 11.59 32.64 -17.96
CA ALA A 686 12.12 31.65 -18.89
C ALA A 686 13.41 32.12 -19.60
N THR A 687 13.55 33.42 -19.88
CA THR A 687 14.75 34.01 -20.48
C THR A 687 15.94 33.94 -19.52
N GLN A 688 15.75 34.37 -18.26
CA GLN A 688 16.81 34.30 -17.25
C GLN A 688 17.21 32.85 -16.97
N LEU A 689 16.24 31.92 -16.87
CA LEU A 689 16.52 30.50 -16.68
C LEU A 689 17.30 29.87 -17.85
N LYS A 690 17.08 30.31 -19.10
CA LYS A 690 17.92 29.91 -20.26
C LYS A 690 19.38 30.34 -20.08
N THR A 691 19.61 31.56 -19.58
CA THR A 691 20.96 32.07 -19.28
C THR A 691 21.62 31.27 -18.17
N HIS A 692 20.90 31.03 -17.06
CA HIS A 692 21.38 30.20 -15.96
C HIS A 692 21.71 28.77 -16.41
N ARG A 693 20.82 28.12 -17.19
CA ARG A 693 21.07 26.78 -17.77
C ARG A 693 22.35 26.77 -18.63
N THR A 694 22.60 27.85 -19.38
CA THR A 694 23.80 27.96 -20.20
C THR A 694 25.06 28.07 -19.34
N LYS A 695 25.02 28.86 -18.27
CA LYS A 695 26.13 28.97 -17.31
C LYS A 695 26.42 27.64 -16.61
N HIS A 696 25.38 26.93 -16.13
CA HIS A 696 25.53 25.59 -15.53
C HIS A 696 26.13 24.57 -16.51
N ARG A 697 25.69 24.58 -17.78
CA ARG A 697 26.22 23.65 -18.79
C ARG A 697 27.65 23.98 -19.21
N LYS A 698 28.04 25.25 -19.21
CA LYS A 698 29.38 25.73 -19.62
C LYS A 698 30.40 25.84 -18.49
N ALA A 699 30.03 25.56 -17.24
CA ALA A 699 30.99 25.48 -16.14
C ALA A 699 32.11 24.48 -16.53
N SER A 700 33.37 24.87 -16.37
CA SER A 700 34.51 24.04 -16.79
C SER A 700 34.76 22.90 -15.80
N SER A 701 34.98 21.69 -16.32
CA SER A 701 35.48 20.57 -15.50
C SER A 701 36.93 20.79 -15.08
N TYR A 702 37.38 20.02 -14.09
CA TYR A 702 38.78 19.99 -13.66
C TYR A 702 39.63 19.21 -14.70
N GLY A 703 40.86 19.65 -14.99
CA GLY A 703 41.81 18.95 -15.89
C GLY A 703 42.06 19.60 -17.26
N THR A 704 42.93 18.97 -18.06
CA THR A 704 43.42 19.50 -19.34
C THR A 704 42.31 19.49 -20.40
N GLY A 705 41.88 20.67 -20.86
CA GLY A 705 40.96 20.81 -22.00
C GLY A 705 39.66 21.60 -21.75
N ASN A 706 39.40 22.10 -20.52
CA ASN A 706 38.24 22.96 -20.21
C ASN A 706 36.90 22.44 -20.78
N LEU A 707 36.65 21.14 -20.67
CA LEU A 707 35.41 20.56 -21.20
C LEU A 707 34.20 21.05 -20.36
N PRO A 708 33.07 21.39 -21.00
CA PRO A 708 31.89 21.92 -20.33
C PRO A 708 31.21 20.83 -19.50
N MET A 709 31.01 21.02 -18.19
CA MET A 709 30.48 20.05 -17.22
C MET A 709 29.03 19.60 -17.50
N GLY A 710 28.29 20.32 -18.35
CA GLY A 710 26.97 19.91 -18.82
C GLY A 710 25.91 19.76 -17.73
N ALA A 711 26.12 20.36 -16.57
CA ALA A 711 25.28 20.18 -15.40
C ALA A 711 23.85 20.72 -15.64
N PRO A 712 22.79 19.93 -15.37
CA PRO A 712 21.41 20.38 -15.54
C PRO A 712 21.00 21.33 -14.41
N LEU A 713 20.22 22.35 -14.73
CA LEU A 713 19.57 23.20 -13.73
C LEU A 713 18.43 22.41 -13.05
N ARG A 714 18.41 22.34 -11.72
CA ARG A 714 17.46 21.52 -10.94
C ARG A 714 16.66 22.30 -9.90
N ALA A 715 17.28 23.25 -9.21
CA ALA A 715 16.62 24.02 -8.16
C ALA A 715 16.92 25.51 -8.28
N VAL A 716 16.04 26.34 -7.72
CA VAL A 716 16.24 27.78 -7.61
C VAL A 716 15.86 28.23 -6.20
N LEU A 717 16.80 28.83 -5.48
CA LEU A 717 16.58 29.47 -4.18
C LEU A 717 16.13 30.91 -4.40
N VAL A 718 14.96 31.27 -3.86
CA VAL A 718 14.38 32.61 -3.97
C VAL A 718 13.98 33.17 -2.59
N PRO A 719 14.11 34.49 -2.37
CA PRO A 719 13.44 35.22 -1.30
C PRO A 719 11.92 35.11 -1.37
N ALA A 720 11.22 35.32 -0.25
CA ALA A 720 9.75 35.21 -0.22
C ALA A 720 9.09 36.29 -1.08
N GLU A 721 9.69 37.48 -1.19
CA GLU A 721 9.21 38.55 -2.09
C GLU A 721 9.20 38.14 -3.59
N MET A 722 9.92 37.08 -3.96
CA MET A 722 9.95 36.51 -5.32
C MET A 722 9.22 35.17 -5.44
N GLU A 723 8.45 34.76 -4.43
CA GLU A 723 7.67 33.52 -4.44
C GLU A 723 6.67 33.48 -5.60
N ASP A 724 5.83 34.52 -5.73
CA ASP A 724 4.79 34.60 -6.77
C ASP A 724 5.40 34.53 -8.19
N PRO A 725 6.41 35.34 -8.56
CA PRO A 725 7.11 35.20 -9.83
C PRO A 725 7.72 33.81 -10.05
N ALA A 726 8.27 33.18 -9.01
CA ALA A 726 8.88 31.86 -9.11
C ALA A 726 7.84 30.77 -9.36
N LEU A 727 6.73 30.80 -8.64
CA LEU A 727 5.62 29.86 -8.83
C LEU A 727 4.96 30.06 -10.19
N GLN A 728 4.68 31.29 -10.63
CA GLN A 728 4.12 31.55 -11.97
C GLN A 728 5.02 31.04 -13.11
N THR A 729 6.35 31.13 -12.91
CA THR A 729 7.33 30.69 -13.89
C THR A 729 7.55 29.17 -13.85
N LEU A 730 7.53 28.52 -12.68
CA LEU A 730 7.97 27.13 -12.53
C LEU A 730 6.83 26.12 -12.26
N ALA A 731 5.65 26.59 -11.85
CA ALA A 731 4.52 25.72 -11.55
C ALA A 731 4.06 24.91 -12.79
N PRO A 732 3.67 23.63 -12.58
CA PRO A 732 3.12 22.80 -13.64
C PRO A 732 1.75 23.32 -14.11
N VAL A 733 1.46 23.12 -15.40
CA VAL A 733 0.30 23.69 -16.12
C VAL A 733 -1.01 22.94 -15.82
N ASN A 734 -1.34 22.74 -14.55
CA ASN A 734 -2.56 22.02 -14.13
C ASN A 734 -3.75 22.96 -13.87
N THR A 735 -3.68 24.23 -14.26
CA THR A 735 -4.75 25.21 -14.09
C THR A 735 -5.29 25.66 -15.46
N ALA A 736 -6.60 25.91 -15.55
CA ALA A 736 -7.26 26.39 -16.77
C ALA A 736 -6.60 27.66 -17.35
N ALA A 737 -6.06 28.53 -16.48
CA ALA A 737 -5.31 29.73 -16.87
C ALA A 737 -3.99 29.41 -17.62
N GLY A 738 -3.32 28.30 -17.28
CA GLY A 738 -2.11 27.87 -17.97
C GLY A 738 -2.36 27.30 -19.37
N ILE A 739 -3.57 26.79 -19.62
CA ILE A 739 -4.01 26.29 -20.93
C ILE A 739 -4.35 27.47 -21.87
N GLU A 740 -5.03 28.50 -21.37
CA GLU A 740 -5.34 29.73 -22.13
C GLU A 740 -4.07 30.53 -22.52
N GLU A 741 -3.05 30.57 -21.65
CA GLU A 741 -1.78 31.23 -21.96
C GLU A 741 -0.98 30.48 -23.05
N MET A 742 -1.03 29.14 -23.07
CA MET A 742 -0.40 28.33 -24.12
C MET A 742 -1.14 28.46 -25.46
N ALA A 743 -2.46 28.63 -25.43
CA ALA A 743 -3.27 28.85 -26.64
C ALA A 743 -3.00 30.20 -27.31
N THR A 744 -2.59 31.22 -26.54
CA THR A 744 -2.32 32.58 -27.05
C THR A 744 -0.87 32.80 -27.53
N LYS A 745 0.11 32.02 -27.05
CA LYS A 745 1.53 32.14 -27.45
C LYS A 745 1.93 31.08 -28.49
N GLN A 746 1.18 31.00 -29.58
CA GLN A 746 1.38 30.11 -30.74
C GLN A 746 2.61 30.47 -31.62
N THR A 747 3.74 30.81 -31.02
CA THR A 747 5.04 30.87 -31.71
C THR A 747 6.06 30.11 -30.87
N ASP A 748 6.66 29.09 -31.47
CA ASP A 748 7.53 28.06 -30.87
C ASP A 748 8.76 28.56 -30.08
N GLY A 749 9.01 29.87 -29.99
CA GLY A 749 10.13 30.47 -29.26
C GLY A 749 9.90 30.76 -27.76
N ASN A 750 8.64 30.89 -27.33
CA ASN A 750 8.29 31.45 -26.01
C ASN A 750 7.71 30.44 -25.01
N LEU A 751 7.66 29.16 -25.36
CA LEU A 751 7.25 28.10 -24.45
C LEU A 751 8.25 27.96 -23.29
N ASN A 752 7.74 28.02 -22.06
CA ASN A 752 8.56 27.88 -20.87
C ASN A 752 8.86 26.40 -20.57
N THR A 753 9.96 25.90 -21.12
CA THR A 753 10.43 24.52 -20.96
C THR A 753 10.91 24.12 -19.55
N PHE A 754 10.93 25.06 -18.59
CA PHE A 754 11.41 24.80 -17.21
C PHE A 754 10.30 24.43 -16.23
N ARG A 755 9.02 24.63 -16.60
CA ARG A 755 7.87 24.29 -15.74
C ARG A 755 7.88 22.81 -15.39
N GLY A 756 7.72 22.49 -14.11
CA GLY A 756 7.74 21.13 -13.58
C GLY A 756 9.10 20.40 -13.60
N LYS A 757 10.17 21.03 -14.12
CA LYS A 757 11.52 20.43 -14.17
C LYS A 757 12.52 21.07 -13.20
N VAL A 758 12.26 22.31 -12.81
CA VAL A 758 13.07 23.08 -11.87
C VAL A 758 12.24 23.37 -10.63
N THR A 759 12.77 23.05 -9.45
CA THR A 759 12.07 23.20 -8.17
C THR A 759 12.35 24.57 -7.57
N PRO A 760 11.33 25.41 -7.32
CA PRO A 760 11.51 26.62 -6.52
C PRO A 760 11.67 26.24 -5.03
N ILE A 761 12.69 26.79 -4.39
CA ILE A 761 12.92 26.73 -2.95
C ILE A 761 12.76 28.14 -2.43
N VAL A 762 11.69 28.39 -1.67
CA VAL A 762 11.38 29.70 -1.10
C VAL A 762 11.90 29.73 0.33
N ASP A 763 12.67 30.77 0.67
CA ASP A 763 13.20 30.96 2.01
C ASP A 763 13.05 32.42 2.44
N ALA A 764 12.23 32.65 3.47
CA ALA A 764 11.97 33.98 4.01
C ALA A 764 13.20 34.64 4.65
N TYR A 765 14.21 33.87 5.07
CA TYR A 765 15.44 34.45 5.62
C TYR A 765 16.30 35.12 4.55
N CYS A 766 16.14 34.76 3.27
CA CYS A 766 16.81 35.44 2.18
C CYS A 766 16.42 36.93 2.10
N ASP A 767 15.19 37.29 2.48
CA ASP A 767 14.70 38.68 2.45
C ASP A 767 15.51 39.62 3.35
N ALA A 768 16.06 39.09 4.45
CA ALA A 768 16.92 39.87 5.35
C ALA A 768 18.25 40.30 4.69
N TYR A 769 18.69 39.59 3.64
CA TYR A 769 19.91 39.90 2.90
C TYR A 769 19.62 40.63 1.60
N SER A 770 18.63 40.16 0.84
CA SER A 770 18.18 40.79 -0.40
C SER A 770 16.85 40.20 -0.86
N THR A 771 15.90 41.08 -1.17
CA THR A 771 14.60 40.73 -1.77
C THR A 771 14.69 40.47 -3.28
N LEU A 772 15.84 40.72 -3.91
CA LEU A 772 16.01 40.70 -5.37
C LEU A 772 17.01 39.65 -5.85
N LYS A 773 17.97 39.25 -5.01
CA LYS A 773 18.95 38.23 -5.38
C LYS A 773 18.33 36.84 -5.30
N TRP A 774 18.61 36.02 -6.31
CA TRP A 774 18.20 34.61 -6.34
C TRP A 774 19.30 33.73 -6.92
N PHE A 775 19.29 32.45 -6.56
CA PHE A 775 20.36 31.51 -6.90
C PHE A 775 19.80 30.29 -7.60
N SER A 776 20.51 29.78 -8.61
CA SER A 776 20.12 28.58 -9.33
C SER A 776 21.17 27.49 -9.18
N MET A 777 20.73 26.25 -9.03
CA MET A 777 21.57 25.16 -8.53
C MET A 777 21.41 23.89 -9.36
N THR A 778 22.50 23.11 -9.46
CA THR A 778 22.52 21.80 -10.13
C THR A 778 22.28 20.64 -9.13
N SER A 779 22.37 19.39 -9.60
CA SER A 779 22.29 18.23 -8.71
C SER A 779 23.46 18.19 -7.74
N ARG A 780 23.18 17.83 -6.49
CA ARG A 780 24.19 17.68 -5.43
C ARG A 780 25.25 16.62 -5.75
N ASP A 781 24.89 15.61 -6.55
CA ASP A 781 25.79 14.53 -6.97
C ASP A 781 26.85 14.98 -7.98
N LEU A 782 26.61 16.10 -8.68
CA LEU A 782 27.54 16.62 -9.69
C LEU A 782 28.49 17.66 -9.09
N SER A 783 27.97 18.60 -8.31
CA SER A 783 28.81 19.55 -7.60
C SER A 783 28.07 19.99 -6.34
N SER A 784 28.83 20.04 -5.25
CA SER A 784 28.33 20.41 -3.93
C SER A 784 28.99 21.73 -3.54
N PRO A 785 28.40 22.89 -3.88
CA PRO A 785 29.07 24.17 -3.74
C PRO A 785 29.19 24.62 -2.28
N LEU A 786 28.16 24.35 -1.47
CA LEU A 786 28.15 24.61 -0.03
C LEU A 786 28.00 23.30 0.73
N VAL A 787 28.84 23.13 1.75
CA VAL A 787 28.84 21.96 2.61
C VAL A 787 28.70 22.33 4.08
N TYR A 788 28.04 21.45 4.83
CA TYR A 788 27.94 21.57 6.29
C TYR A 788 28.23 20.23 6.97
N ALA A 789 28.68 20.29 8.22
CA ALA A 789 28.98 19.12 9.03
C ALA A 789 28.62 19.36 10.49
N TYR A 790 28.17 18.30 11.18
CA TYR A 790 27.98 18.32 12.63
C TYR A 790 29.24 17.87 13.33
N GLN A 791 29.45 18.28 14.58
CA GLN A 791 30.43 17.59 15.42
C GLN A 791 29.89 16.20 15.78
N ARG A 792 30.76 15.19 15.76
CA ARG A 792 30.44 13.81 16.10
C ARG A 792 29.73 13.75 17.45
N GLY A 793 28.50 13.23 17.47
CA GLY A 793 27.66 13.08 18.67
C GLY A 793 26.56 14.13 18.83
N PHE A 794 26.58 15.26 18.11
CA PHE A 794 25.59 16.34 18.27
C PHE A 794 24.42 16.26 17.28
N GLY A 795 24.66 15.83 16.04
CA GLY A 795 23.61 15.66 15.02
C GLY A 795 22.77 16.93 14.75
N ALA A 796 21.65 16.77 14.02
CA ALA A 796 20.77 17.88 13.65
C ALA A 796 19.85 18.37 14.79
N ASP A 797 19.64 17.54 15.81
CA ASP A 797 18.73 17.82 16.92
C ASP A 797 19.45 18.33 18.18
N GLY A 798 20.79 18.40 18.13
CA GLY A 798 21.64 18.82 19.24
C GLY A 798 21.72 17.85 20.40
N GLU A 799 22.66 18.10 21.29
CA GLU A 799 22.69 17.51 22.63
C GLU A 799 21.67 18.21 23.52
N ARG A 800 21.01 17.45 24.38
CA ARG A 800 19.95 17.94 25.27
C ARG A 800 20.28 17.51 26.70
N GLU A 801 20.39 18.46 27.61
CA GLU A 801 20.62 18.17 29.02
C GLU A 801 19.48 18.72 29.88
N ASP A 802 19.16 18.00 30.95
CA ASP A 802 18.20 18.39 31.98
C ASP A 802 18.90 18.30 33.33
N PHE A 803 18.97 19.43 34.05
CA PHE A 803 19.65 19.50 35.34
C PHE A 803 18.98 20.49 36.28
N TYR A 804 19.19 20.29 37.59
CA TYR A 804 18.68 21.18 38.63
C TYR A 804 19.81 22.04 39.19
N ASP A 805 19.64 23.36 39.20
CA ASP A 805 20.58 24.29 39.86
C ASP A 805 20.08 24.62 41.28
N PRO A 806 20.76 24.11 42.34
CA PRO A 806 20.35 24.35 43.72
C PRO A 806 20.52 25.81 44.17
N LYS A 807 21.38 26.60 43.51
CA LYS A 807 21.58 28.02 43.86
C LYS A 807 20.42 28.88 43.37
N LYS A 808 19.91 28.56 42.16
CA LYS A 808 18.78 29.27 41.55
C LYS A 808 17.43 28.66 41.89
N LYS A 809 17.42 27.46 42.49
CA LYS A 809 16.22 26.66 42.77
C LYS A 809 15.37 26.39 41.53
N THR A 810 16.02 26.25 40.37
CA THR A 810 15.39 26.17 39.05
C THR A 810 15.89 24.93 38.31
N ARG A 811 14.98 24.22 37.63
CA ARG A 811 15.34 23.09 36.75
C ARG A 811 15.54 23.62 35.33
N PHE A 812 16.72 23.43 34.76
CA PHE A 812 17.07 23.89 33.43
C PHE A 812 17.03 22.75 32.42
N VAL A 813 16.61 23.10 31.21
CA VAL A 813 16.71 22.26 30.02
C VAL A 813 17.54 23.03 29.00
N SER A 814 18.65 22.47 28.57
CA SER A 814 19.52 23.06 27.55
C SER A 814 19.42 22.31 26.23
N VAL A 815 19.64 23.05 25.13
CA VAL A 815 19.88 22.49 23.81
C VAL A 815 21.19 23.07 23.31
N GLU A 816 22.10 22.20 22.90
CA GLU A 816 23.39 22.56 22.35
C GLU A 816 23.57 21.93 20.97
N ILE A 817 23.91 22.76 19.98
CA ILE A 817 24.30 22.31 18.64
C ILE A 817 25.75 22.67 18.36
N ARG A 818 26.42 21.79 17.62
CA ARG A 818 27.78 22.02 17.15
C ARG A 818 27.86 21.67 15.68
N PHE A 819 28.11 22.67 14.86
CA PHE A 819 28.16 22.51 13.41
C PHE A 819 29.13 23.50 12.79
N GLY A 820 29.59 23.17 11.58
CA GLY A 820 30.38 24.04 10.74
C GLY A 820 29.78 24.13 9.34
N VAL A 821 30.13 25.20 8.63
CA VAL A 821 29.77 25.43 7.23
C VAL A 821 31.02 25.86 6.47
N ALA A 822 31.16 25.40 5.23
CA ALA A 822 32.23 25.82 4.35
C ALA A 822 31.77 25.89 2.89
N LEU A 823 32.47 26.70 2.10
CA LEU A 823 32.40 26.65 0.65
C LEU A 823 33.31 25.51 0.16
N ASN A 824 32.82 24.72 -0.77
CA ASN A 824 33.59 23.64 -1.37
C ASN A 824 33.96 23.95 -2.83
N ASP A 825 32.96 24.25 -3.66
CA ASP A 825 33.13 24.47 -5.10
C ASP A 825 32.27 25.66 -5.56
N TRP A 826 32.76 26.46 -6.50
CA TRP A 826 31.95 27.55 -7.09
C TRP A 826 31.05 27.05 -8.22
N ARG A 827 31.30 25.84 -8.73
CA ARG A 827 30.51 25.23 -9.80
C ARG A 827 29.17 24.76 -9.23
N GLY A 828 28.18 24.61 -10.12
CA GLY A 828 26.88 24.09 -9.72
C GLY A 828 25.96 25.07 -8.97
N ILE A 829 26.40 26.31 -8.73
CA ILE A 829 25.56 27.43 -8.28
C ILE A 829 25.76 28.65 -9.19
N VAL A 830 24.69 29.37 -9.51
CA VAL A 830 24.74 30.62 -10.26
C VAL A 830 23.87 31.68 -9.60
N MET A 831 24.43 32.83 -9.27
CA MET A 831 23.71 33.95 -8.66
C MET A 831 23.15 34.91 -9.72
N ASN A 832 21.94 35.41 -9.48
CA ASN A 832 21.36 36.55 -10.18
C ASN A 832 21.24 37.73 -9.21
N TYR A 833 21.70 38.92 -9.62
CA TYR A 833 21.57 40.12 -8.79
C TYR A 833 20.13 40.66 -8.69
N GLY A 834 19.19 40.14 -9.49
CA GLY A 834 17.83 40.66 -9.59
C GLY A 834 17.73 41.89 -10.47
N ASN A 835 16.53 42.49 -10.49
CA ASN A 835 16.23 43.73 -11.23
C ASN A 835 16.81 44.95 -10.53
#